data_AF-A0A7K6HDE6-F1
#
_entry.id   AF-A0A7K6HDE6-F1
#
_cell.length_a   1.000
_cell.length_b   1.000
_cell.length_c   1.000
_cell.angle_alpha   90.00
_cell.angle_beta   90.00
_cell.angle_gamma   90.00
#
_symmetry.space_group_name_H-M   'P 1'
#
loop_
_entity.id
_entity.type
_entity.pdbx_description
1 polymer ?
#
loop_
_entity_poly.entity_id
_entity_poly.type
_entity_poly.pdbx_seq_one_letter_code
_entity_poly.pdbx_strand_id
1 'polypeptide(L)'
;CSTWGNFHFKTFDGDIFYFPGVCNYIFASNCKSPYEDFNIQIRRAMVENATVITHVIMKLEGVVIELTRGSVLLDDKLVQMPYSHMGVLIERSNNYLKVSAKLGLTFLWNGHDALLVELDKKYANQTCGLCGDFNGIPVSNEFISGKTKLTPIQFGNRQKMDGPTEQCDDPIPPTSPMNCSTEFASICETVLTSKAFTNCNMLVNVQDYIETCIQDLCHCDSSMADFCMCNTFAEYSRQCAHAGGQPLNWRTSELCPKSCPFNMQYHECGSPCSDTCSNPERSALCEDHCTDGCVCPPGKRMVFDDVNGAGCIPRRECHCTYEGETYAPGASFSSKCRSCTCVGGEWSCVTQSCPGTCSIEGGSHISTFDEKHYSFFGDCSYVLTKLCDSNEFTVLGDIHKCGLTDTETCLKGIAISLNGGQTPSGSVFVNMIYTQLPFSAANVTIFRPSSFFMILQTTFGLQLQVQLVPSMQVFIDLDPSHKGETCGLCGNFNDMQTDDFKTTSGVIEGTSAAFGNTWKTRADCPDAKNTFEDPCTVSIQNDQYAQHWCGLLSDTMGPFAECHSTVNPEVYQKNCMFDTCNCEKSEECMCAALSSYVRACAAKGVFLTGWRSKACTKYTTLCPKSLKYTYNVDSCQPTCRSLSEPDVTCSIKFVPVDGCTCMNGTYMDDSGKCVPASSCPCYYKGMPLSSGEVVHDNGVVCTCTYGKLSCIGEKPEPVCVPPMVYVDCGNATANVVGAGCQKSCQTLDMECYKTHCVSGCVCPHNQVLDGKGGCIAPEDCPCIHNGNSYSPGESIRVGCNNCTCRNRKWQCSEEPCLETCSVYGDGHYTTFDGKRFDFEGDCEYVLVQNYCGQQAVNQGTFRVITENIPCGTTGTTCSKSIKVFLGNYELVLSDGHSDVIQRTPGGKMPFQIRSMGIYLVVDTTVGLILMWDKKTSIFIKLSPSFQGQICGLCGNYDGNGNNDFTTRSQSVVGNVLEFANSWKVSSSCPNANRTQDPCTANPYRKAWAQKQCSIITSEVFAKCHSQVEPNEYYQACVDDACACDTGGDCECFCTAVAAYAQACNELDICISWRTPSICPLFCDYYNPQGECEWHYKPCGAPCMKTCNNPTGKCLHEMRGLEGCYPHCPKNKPYFDEETMTCVSNCGC
;
A
#
# COMPACT_ATOMS: atom_id res chain seq x y z
N CYS A 1 -21.91 28.69 -17.73
CA CYS A 1 -23.31 29.15 -17.72
C CYS A 1 -23.73 29.43 -16.27
N SER A 2 -24.49 30.49 -15.99
CA SER A 2 -24.93 30.80 -14.62
C SER A 2 -26.38 31.30 -14.56
N THR A 3 -26.98 31.21 -13.38
CA THR A 3 -28.26 31.86 -13.04
C THR A 3 -28.18 32.38 -11.61
N TRP A 4 -28.78 33.54 -11.34
CA TRP A 4 -28.73 34.19 -10.03
C TRP A 4 -29.94 35.11 -9.84
N GLY A 5 -30.08 35.68 -8.63
CA GLY A 5 -30.97 36.80 -8.37
C GLY A 5 -32.41 36.55 -8.78
N ASN A 6 -33.07 37.59 -9.29
CA ASN A 6 -34.48 37.53 -9.67
C ASN A 6 -34.63 37.04 -11.13
N PHE A 7 -34.45 35.75 -11.36
CA PHE A 7 -34.65 35.09 -12.66
C PHE A 7 -33.72 35.53 -13.80
N HIS A 8 -32.49 35.91 -13.47
CA HIS A 8 -31.45 36.17 -14.46
C HIS A 8 -30.66 34.91 -14.83
N PHE A 9 -30.31 34.81 -16.11
CA PHE A 9 -29.58 33.72 -16.71
C PHE A 9 -28.47 34.27 -17.59
N LYS A 10 -27.33 33.57 -17.64
CA LYS A 10 -26.22 33.81 -18.55
C LYS A 10 -25.84 32.51 -19.26
N THR A 11 -25.92 32.50 -20.58
CA THR A 11 -25.55 31.33 -21.42
C THR A 11 -24.05 31.02 -21.34
N PHE A 12 -23.61 29.90 -21.91
CA PHE A 12 -22.17 29.62 -22.05
C PHE A 12 -21.45 30.65 -22.92
N ASP A 13 -22.16 31.24 -23.89
CA ASP A 13 -21.62 32.18 -24.88
C ASP A 13 -21.75 33.64 -24.44
N GLY A 14 -22.33 33.91 -23.26
CA GLY A 14 -22.29 35.20 -22.58
C GLY A 14 -23.59 36.01 -22.59
N ASP A 15 -24.66 35.53 -23.22
CA ASP A 15 -25.95 36.23 -23.28
C ASP A 15 -26.62 36.28 -21.90
N ILE A 16 -26.85 37.50 -21.39
CA ILE A 16 -27.64 37.73 -20.18
C ILE A 16 -29.10 37.97 -20.55
N PHE A 17 -30.02 37.22 -19.96
CA PHE A 17 -31.45 37.37 -20.18
C PHE A 17 -32.28 37.13 -18.92
N TYR A 18 -33.52 37.63 -18.95
CA TYR A 18 -34.50 37.49 -17.87
C TYR A 18 -35.59 36.50 -18.28
N PHE A 19 -35.84 35.48 -17.44
CA PHE A 19 -36.84 34.45 -17.69
C PHE A 19 -37.55 34.00 -16.39
N PRO A 20 -38.76 34.52 -16.07
CA PRO A 20 -39.43 34.29 -14.81
C PRO A 20 -40.24 32.97 -14.76
N GLY A 21 -39.66 31.88 -15.24
CA GLY A 21 -40.27 30.56 -15.20
C GLY A 21 -40.19 29.91 -13.80
N VAL A 22 -41.29 29.30 -13.35
CA VAL A 22 -41.39 28.60 -12.04
C VAL A 22 -41.66 27.09 -12.18
N CYS A 23 -41.80 26.60 -13.41
CA CYS A 23 -41.87 25.17 -13.71
C CYS A 23 -40.50 24.51 -13.57
N ASN A 24 -40.44 23.21 -13.89
CA ASN A 24 -39.18 22.51 -14.09
C ASN A 24 -38.65 22.80 -15.51
N TYR A 25 -37.37 23.19 -15.60
CA TYR A 25 -36.73 23.53 -16.87
C TYR A 25 -35.38 22.86 -17.02
N ILE A 26 -35.04 22.48 -18.25
CA ILE A 26 -33.70 22.00 -18.62
C ILE A 26 -32.75 23.20 -18.59
N PHE A 27 -31.84 23.21 -17.63
CA PHE A 27 -30.80 24.22 -17.52
C PHE A 27 -29.70 23.96 -18.57
N ALA A 28 -29.15 22.75 -18.58
CA ALA A 28 -28.19 22.28 -19.58
C ALA A 28 -28.30 20.76 -19.75
N SER A 29 -28.21 20.25 -20.98
CA SER A 29 -28.18 18.81 -21.29
C SER A 29 -27.30 18.55 -22.53
N ASN A 30 -26.77 17.32 -22.67
CA ASN A 30 -26.13 16.85 -23.89
C ASN A 30 -27.18 16.30 -24.88
N CYS A 31 -27.42 17.02 -25.96
CA CYS A 31 -28.58 16.78 -26.83
C CYS A 31 -28.22 16.35 -28.26
N LYS A 32 -26.93 16.39 -28.64
CA LYS A 32 -26.48 16.04 -30.00
C LYS A 32 -25.70 14.72 -30.10
N SER A 33 -25.57 14.02 -28.98
CA SER A 33 -25.00 12.67 -28.90
C SER A 33 -26.11 11.59 -28.94
N PRO A 34 -25.83 10.37 -29.46
CA PRO A 34 -26.75 9.24 -29.32
C PRO A 34 -27.02 8.83 -27.86
N TYR A 35 -26.15 9.24 -26.93
CA TYR A 35 -26.29 9.05 -25.49
C TYR A 35 -26.31 10.40 -24.78
N GLU A 36 -27.24 10.58 -23.83
CA GLU A 36 -27.31 11.79 -23.00
C GLU A 36 -26.37 11.62 -21.79
N ASP A 37 -25.14 12.13 -21.91
CA ASP A 37 -24.12 12.02 -20.84
C ASP A 37 -24.55 12.76 -19.56
N PHE A 38 -25.20 13.92 -19.72
CA PHE A 38 -25.72 14.70 -18.61
C PHE A 38 -27.04 15.42 -18.93
N ASN A 39 -27.86 15.62 -17.89
CA ASN A 39 -29.07 16.43 -17.92
C ASN A 39 -29.23 17.16 -16.58
N ILE A 40 -29.17 18.49 -16.58
CA ILE A 40 -29.36 19.35 -15.40
C ILE A 40 -30.69 20.08 -15.54
N GLN A 41 -31.54 19.91 -14.54
CA GLN A 41 -32.86 20.53 -14.45
C GLN A 41 -32.93 21.38 -13.19
N ILE A 42 -33.63 22.51 -13.29
CA ILE A 42 -33.81 23.43 -12.17
C ILE A 42 -35.28 23.79 -12.03
N ARG A 43 -35.70 24.01 -10.78
CA ARG A 43 -37.03 24.53 -10.44
C ARG A 43 -36.93 25.70 -9.48
N ARG A 44 -37.38 26.87 -9.94
CA ARG A 44 -37.47 28.09 -9.12
C ARG A 44 -38.84 28.26 -8.49
N ALA A 45 -38.89 28.89 -7.32
CA ALA A 45 -40.12 29.34 -6.68
C ALA A 45 -39.90 30.68 -5.96
N MET A 46 -40.99 31.40 -5.73
CA MET A 46 -40.99 32.55 -4.81
C MET A 46 -41.31 32.06 -3.39
N VAL A 47 -40.36 32.24 -2.48
CA VAL A 47 -40.49 31.90 -1.06
C VAL A 47 -40.19 33.15 -0.26
N GLU A 48 -41.14 33.60 0.58
CA GLU A 48 -41.00 34.81 1.41
C GLU A 48 -40.56 36.07 0.62
N ASN A 49 -41.15 36.28 -0.57
CA ASN A 49 -40.81 37.37 -1.51
C ASN A 49 -39.36 37.34 -2.05
N ALA A 50 -38.65 36.22 -1.88
CA ALA A 50 -37.35 35.98 -2.51
C ALA A 50 -37.47 34.87 -3.55
N THR A 51 -36.82 35.08 -4.69
CA THR A 51 -36.69 34.07 -5.74
C THR A 51 -35.57 33.09 -5.36
N VAL A 52 -35.90 31.80 -5.22
CA VAL A 52 -34.97 30.74 -4.84
C VAL A 52 -35.09 29.54 -5.77
N ILE A 53 -34.00 28.77 -5.88
CA ILE A 53 -33.99 27.45 -6.49
C ILE A 53 -34.42 26.46 -5.42
N THR A 54 -35.50 25.73 -5.67
CA THR A 54 -36.08 24.77 -4.71
C THR A 54 -35.57 23.37 -4.91
N HIS A 55 -35.38 22.97 -6.18
CA HIS A 55 -34.95 21.65 -6.58
C HIS A 55 -33.99 21.77 -7.76
N VAL A 56 -32.94 20.97 -7.73
CA VAL A 56 -32.06 20.70 -8.88
C VAL A 56 -32.03 19.19 -9.07
N ILE A 57 -32.24 18.73 -10.30
CA ILE A 57 -32.11 17.31 -10.66
C ILE A 57 -30.97 17.23 -11.66
N MET A 58 -29.99 16.37 -11.40
CA MET A 58 -28.88 16.12 -12.30
C MET A 58 -28.81 14.63 -12.61
N LYS A 59 -28.88 14.29 -13.88
CA LYS A 59 -28.57 12.94 -14.34
C LYS A 59 -27.17 12.97 -14.94
N LEU A 60 -26.23 12.21 -14.38
CA LEU A 60 -24.83 12.16 -14.79
C LEU A 60 -24.44 10.70 -15.04
N GLU A 61 -24.21 10.31 -16.30
CA GLU A 61 -23.83 8.94 -16.71
C GLU A 61 -24.68 7.81 -16.10
N GLY A 62 -25.97 8.07 -15.85
CA GLY A 62 -26.92 7.11 -15.30
C GLY A 62 -27.22 7.26 -13.80
N VAL A 63 -26.42 8.03 -13.07
CA VAL A 63 -26.68 8.40 -11.67
C VAL A 63 -27.65 9.58 -11.62
N VAL A 64 -28.70 9.49 -10.81
CA VAL A 64 -29.66 10.60 -10.59
C VAL A 64 -29.40 11.25 -9.25
N ILE A 65 -29.05 12.53 -9.28
CA ILE A 65 -28.76 13.37 -8.11
C ILE A 65 -29.88 14.39 -7.97
N GLU A 66 -30.55 14.39 -6.82
CA GLU A 66 -31.54 15.40 -6.47
C GLU A 66 -31.05 16.26 -5.32
N LEU A 67 -31.02 17.56 -5.55
CA LEU A 67 -30.54 18.54 -4.59
C LEU A 67 -31.68 19.42 -4.11
N THR A 68 -31.80 19.52 -2.79
CA THR A 68 -32.62 20.52 -2.10
C THR A 68 -31.77 21.31 -1.11
N ARG A 69 -32.32 22.36 -0.50
CA ARG A 69 -31.58 23.25 0.42
C ARG A 69 -30.92 22.51 1.61
N GLY A 70 -31.44 21.34 1.98
CA GLY A 70 -30.97 20.58 3.15
C GLY A 70 -30.66 19.11 2.89
N SER A 71 -30.91 18.58 1.69
CA SER A 71 -30.71 17.17 1.40
C SER A 71 -30.10 16.95 0.01
N VAL A 72 -29.28 15.91 -0.08
CA VAL A 72 -28.77 15.36 -1.33
C VAL A 72 -29.28 13.92 -1.41
N LEU A 73 -30.04 13.62 -2.44
CA LEU A 73 -30.51 12.27 -2.74
C LEU A 73 -29.76 11.77 -3.98
N LEU A 74 -29.38 10.50 -3.95
CA LEU A 74 -28.73 9.82 -5.07
C LEU A 74 -29.47 8.51 -5.30
N ASP A 75 -30.10 8.38 -6.47
CA ASP A 75 -31.03 7.29 -6.81
C ASP A 75 -32.05 7.01 -5.68
N ASP A 76 -32.77 8.07 -5.26
CA ASP A 76 -33.75 8.08 -4.16
C ASP A 76 -33.20 7.80 -2.75
N LYS A 77 -31.87 7.70 -2.57
CA LYS A 77 -31.24 7.45 -1.27
C LYS A 77 -30.57 8.70 -0.72
N LEU A 78 -30.80 8.98 0.56
CA LEU A 78 -30.12 10.07 1.26
C LEU A 78 -28.63 9.73 1.44
N VAL A 79 -27.76 10.60 0.94
CA VAL A 79 -26.30 10.45 1.08
C VAL A 79 -25.74 11.40 2.14
N GLN A 80 -24.71 10.94 2.85
CA GLN A 80 -23.94 11.78 3.76
C GLN A 80 -22.85 12.49 2.98
N MET A 81 -22.67 13.77 3.28
CA MET A 81 -21.67 14.63 2.66
C MET A 81 -20.39 14.63 3.50
N PRO A 82 -19.21 14.61 2.88
CA PRO A 82 -18.95 14.53 1.44
C PRO A 82 -19.19 13.12 0.87
N TYR A 83 -19.57 13.06 -0.40
CA TYR A 83 -19.83 11.81 -1.12
C TYR A 83 -18.92 11.70 -2.34
N SER A 84 -18.25 10.56 -2.53
CA SER A 84 -17.49 10.26 -3.74
C SER A 84 -17.79 8.82 -4.16
N HIS A 85 -18.35 8.64 -5.35
CA HIS A 85 -18.58 7.31 -5.94
C HIS A 85 -18.90 7.43 -7.43
N MET A 86 -18.59 6.40 -8.23
CA MET A 86 -18.88 6.33 -9.68
C MET A 86 -18.49 7.59 -10.46
N GLY A 87 -17.36 8.22 -10.08
CA GLY A 87 -16.86 9.42 -10.73
C GLY A 87 -17.64 10.71 -10.47
N VAL A 88 -18.52 10.72 -9.46
CA VAL A 88 -19.19 11.92 -8.95
C VAL A 88 -18.67 12.23 -7.54
N LEU A 89 -18.12 13.42 -7.36
CA LEU A 89 -17.75 13.99 -6.08
C LEU A 89 -18.76 15.09 -5.71
N ILE A 90 -19.41 14.95 -4.57
CA ILE A 90 -20.33 15.93 -4.00
C ILE A 90 -19.74 16.39 -2.67
N GLU A 91 -19.35 17.65 -2.59
CA GLU A 91 -18.73 18.24 -1.39
C GLU A 91 -19.26 19.64 -1.09
N ARG A 92 -18.98 20.12 0.13
CA ARG A 92 -19.16 21.54 0.46
C ARG A 92 -17.83 22.25 0.28
N SER A 93 -17.78 23.20 -0.65
CA SER A 93 -16.65 24.07 -0.89
C SER A 93 -17.03 25.50 -0.52
N ASN A 94 -16.41 26.06 0.52
CA ASN A 94 -16.79 27.34 1.11
C ASN A 94 -18.29 27.39 1.46
N ASN A 95 -19.05 28.26 0.77
CA ASN A 95 -20.51 28.43 0.93
C ASN A 95 -21.33 27.67 -0.13
N TYR A 96 -20.68 26.87 -0.98
CA TYR A 96 -21.31 26.21 -2.12
C TYR A 96 -21.39 24.71 -1.89
N LEU A 97 -22.49 24.11 -2.36
CA LEU A 97 -22.52 22.71 -2.73
C LEU A 97 -21.86 22.58 -4.09
N LYS A 98 -20.73 21.85 -4.15
CA LYS A 98 -19.98 21.56 -5.38
C LYS A 98 -20.27 20.12 -5.79
N VAL A 99 -20.64 19.92 -7.05
CA VAL A 99 -20.70 18.60 -7.68
C VAL A 99 -19.74 18.59 -8.84
N SER A 100 -18.70 17.77 -8.73
CA SER A 100 -17.70 17.55 -9.77
C SER A 100 -17.89 16.16 -10.35
N ALA A 101 -18.04 16.06 -11.66
CA ALA A 101 -18.18 14.79 -12.36
C ALA A 101 -17.04 14.58 -13.35
N LYS A 102 -16.52 13.34 -13.38
CA LYS A 102 -15.37 12.94 -14.23
C LYS A 102 -15.62 13.10 -15.71
N LEU A 103 -16.88 13.20 -16.13
CA LEU A 103 -17.24 13.59 -17.49
C LEU A 103 -16.85 15.03 -17.86
N GLY A 104 -16.24 15.81 -16.95
CA GLY A 104 -15.78 17.18 -17.22
C GLY A 104 -16.86 18.23 -16.95
N LEU A 105 -17.62 18.03 -15.87
CA LEU A 105 -18.71 18.92 -15.46
C LEU A 105 -18.51 19.34 -14.01
N THR A 106 -18.51 20.65 -13.76
CA THR A 106 -18.50 21.23 -12.41
C THR A 106 -19.78 22.02 -12.21
N PHE A 107 -20.49 21.71 -11.15
CA PHE A 107 -21.72 22.36 -10.73
C PHE A 107 -21.53 22.99 -9.35
N LEU A 108 -21.91 24.25 -9.19
CA LEU A 108 -21.80 25.00 -7.94
C LEU A 108 -23.15 25.64 -7.63
N TRP A 109 -23.67 25.39 -6.42
CA TRP A 109 -24.93 25.99 -5.95
C TRP A 109 -24.80 26.52 -4.52
N ASN A 110 -25.22 27.76 -4.29
CA ASN A 110 -25.14 28.41 -2.97
C ASN A 110 -26.26 27.97 -1.99
N GLY A 111 -27.10 26.99 -2.36
CA GLY A 111 -28.25 26.56 -1.58
C GLY A 111 -29.44 27.53 -1.61
N HIS A 112 -29.37 28.57 -2.45
CA HIS A 112 -30.37 29.62 -2.58
C HIS A 112 -30.69 29.91 -4.06
N ASP A 113 -30.20 31.02 -4.60
CA ASP A 113 -30.60 31.61 -5.88
C ASP A 113 -29.54 31.49 -6.99
N ALA A 114 -28.28 31.27 -6.61
CA ALA A 114 -27.14 31.33 -7.52
C ALA A 114 -26.59 29.93 -7.81
N LEU A 115 -26.50 29.63 -9.09
CA LEU A 115 -26.05 28.36 -9.63
C LEU A 115 -25.14 28.60 -10.83
N LEU A 116 -24.01 27.90 -10.87
CA LEU A 116 -23.00 27.95 -11.93
C LEU A 116 -22.73 26.54 -12.44
N VAL A 117 -22.64 26.40 -13.76
CA VAL A 117 -22.21 25.17 -14.45
C VAL A 117 -21.05 25.49 -15.37
N GLU A 118 -19.97 24.73 -15.21
CA GLU A 118 -18.80 24.70 -16.06
C GLU A 118 -18.75 23.35 -16.78
N LEU A 119 -18.42 23.39 -18.08
CA LEU A 119 -18.35 22.20 -18.93
C LEU A 119 -17.03 22.20 -19.70
N ASP A 120 -16.48 21.01 -19.86
CA ASP A 120 -15.33 20.78 -20.72
C ASP A 120 -15.64 21.14 -22.18
N LYS A 121 -14.63 21.66 -22.89
CA LYS A 121 -14.72 22.11 -24.28
C LYS A 121 -15.15 20.99 -25.24
N LYS A 122 -15.01 19.72 -24.88
CA LYS A 122 -15.51 18.58 -25.67
C LYS A 122 -17.02 18.65 -25.93
N TYR A 123 -17.79 19.29 -25.05
CA TYR A 123 -19.23 19.49 -25.23
C TYR A 123 -19.61 20.68 -26.12
N ALA A 124 -18.64 21.41 -26.66
CA ALA A 124 -18.90 22.54 -27.54
C ALA A 124 -19.78 22.12 -28.73
N ASN A 125 -20.80 22.92 -29.04
CA ASN A 125 -21.85 22.65 -30.02
C ASN A 125 -22.76 21.45 -29.72
N GLN A 126 -22.64 20.76 -28.58
CA GLN A 126 -23.43 19.56 -28.27
C GLN A 126 -24.53 19.81 -27.24
N THR A 127 -24.47 20.94 -26.53
CA THR A 127 -25.39 21.24 -25.43
C THR A 127 -26.74 21.77 -25.93
N CYS A 128 -27.76 21.63 -25.10
CA CYS A 128 -29.02 22.37 -25.21
C CYS A 128 -29.60 22.70 -23.83
N GLY A 129 -30.66 23.51 -23.77
CA GLY A 129 -31.26 24.01 -22.54
C GLY A 129 -31.22 25.53 -22.43
N LEU A 130 -31.50 26.06 -21.24
CA LEU A 130 -31.43 27.49 -20.95
C LEU A 130 -30.01 28.08 -21.10
N CYS A 131 -28.98 27.24 -21.01
CA CYS A 131 -27.57 27.63 -21.14
C CYS A 131 -27.07 27.78 -22.58
N GLY A 132 -27.87 27.46 -23.59
CA GLY A 132 -27.45 27.52 -25.01
C GLY A 132 -26.67 26.28 -25.47
N ASP A 133 -26.03 26.40 -26.64
CA ASP A 133 -25.37 25.28 -27.34
C ASP A 133 -23.83 25.27 -27.25
N PHE A 134 -23.23 26.24 -26.54
CA PHE A 134 -21.80 26.31 -26.24
C PHE A 134 -20.93 26.31 -27.50
N ASN A 135 -21.27 27.18 -28.46
CA ASN A 135 -20.63 27.23 -29.78
C ASN A 135 -19.52 28.31 -29.88
N GLY A 136 -19.39 29.19 -28.88
CA GLY A 136 -18.44 30.29 -28.83
C GLY A 136 -18.87 31.57 -29.57
N ILE A 137 -20.14 31.71 -29.98
CA ILE A 137 -20.69 32.81 -30.79
C ILE A 137 -21.67 33.65 -29.94
N PRO A 138 -21.24 34.81 -29.40
CA PRO A 138 -21.97 35.52 -28.34
C PRO A 138 -23.30 36.23 -28.70
N VAL A 139 -23.75 36.31 -29.96
CA VAL A 139 -24.80 37.30 -30.31
C VAL A 139 -25.80 36.91 -31.41
N SER A 140 -25.96 35.62 -31.79
CA SER A 140 -26.97 35.34 -32.84
C SER A 140 -27.51 33.92 -33.03
N ASN A 141 -27.18 32.90 -32.24
CA ASN A 141 -27.68 31.55 -32.53
C ASN A 141 -28.81 31.11 -31.58
N GLU A 142 -28.68 31.41 -30.29
CA GLU A 142 -29.46 30.81 -29.19
C GLU A 142 -30.94 31.25 -29.28
N PHE A 143 -31.16 32.53 -29.59
CA PHE A 143 -32.49 33.10 -29.81
C PHE A 143 -32.97 33.01 -31.25
N ILE A 144 -32.27 32.31 -32.15
CA ILE A 144 -32.69 32.16 -33.56
C ILE A 144 -33.09 30.71 -33.84
N SER A 145 -34.38 30.48 -34.07
CA SER A 145 -34.87 29.19 -34.51
C SER A 145 -35.24 29.26 -36.00
N GLY A 146 -34.38 28.71 -36.86
CA GLY A 146 -34.52 28.78 -38.31
C GLY A 146 -34.26 30.20 -38.85
N LYS A 147 -35.33 30.96 -39.11
CA LYS A 147 -35.26 32.38 -39.55
C LYS A 147 -35.92 33.36 -38.57
N THR A 148 -36.42 32.87 -37.44
CA THR A 148 -37.23 33.66 -36.51
C THR A 148 -36.44 33.92 -35.23
N LYS A 149 -36.35 35.20 -34.85
CA LYS A 149 -35.80 35.63 -33.56
C LYS A 149 -36.86 35.43 -32.47
N LEU A 150 -36.53 34.60 -31.48
CA LEU A 150 -37.33 34.32 -30.29
C LEU A 150 -37.10 35.41 -29.24
N THR A 151 -38.12 35.68 -28.42
CA THR A 151 -37.93 36.46 -27.19
C THR A 151 -37.34 35.57 -26.09
N PRO A 152 -36.70 36.13 -25.04
CA PRO A 152 -36.20 35.34 -23.91
C PRO A 152 -37.26 34.45 -23.26
N ILE A 153 -38.51 34.91 -23.18
CA ILE A 153 -39.64 34.13 -22.65
C ILE A 153 -39.99 32.95 -23.57
N GLN A 154 -40.06 33.19 -24.90
CA GLN A 154 -40.31 32.12 -25.86
C GLN A 154 -39.17 31.10 -25.89
N PHE A 155 -37.93 31.55 -25.73
CA PHE A 155 -36.76 30.68 -25.62
C PHE A 155 -36.83 29.82 -24.35
N GLY A 156 -37.09 30.43 -23.19
CA GLY A 156 -37.17 29.71 -21.91
C GLY A 156 -38.33 28.70 -21.85
N ASN A 157 -39.51 29.04 -22.38
CA ASN A 157 -40.66 28.11 -22.42
C ASN A 157 -40.39 26.86 -23.25
N ARG A 158 -39.50 26.92 -24.25
CA ARG A 158 -39.09 25.73 -25.02
C ARG A 158 -38.28 24.73 -24.22
N GLN A 159 -37.69 25.16 -23.10
CA GLN A 159 -36.86 24.32 -22.22
C GLN A 159 -37.68 23.68 -21.08
N LYS A 160 -39.00 23.86 -21.09
CA LYS A 160 -39.90 23.35 -20.06
C LYS A 160 -40.01 21.84 -20.14
N MET A 161 -39.99 21.20 -18.98
CA MET A 161 -40.22 19.77 -18.83
C MET A 161 -41.35 19.53 -17.84
N ASP A 162 -42.55 19.25 -18.34
CA ASP A 162 -43.68 18.90 -17.49
C ASP A 162 -43.61 17.43 -17.08
N GLY A 163 -43.79 17.16 -15.79
CA GLY A 163 -43.99 15.79 -15.29
C GLY A 163 -45.31 15.21 -15.78
N PRO A 164 -45.47 13.88 -15.82
CA PRO A 164 -46.68 13.23 -16.35
C PRO A 164 -47.98 13.57 -15.61
N THR A 165 -47.87 14.10 -14.39
CA THR A 165 -48.99 14.56 -13.55
C THR A 165 -48.98 16.06 -13.27
N GLU A 166 -47.98 16.79 -13.78
CA GLU A 166 -47.83 18.23 -13.54
C GLU A 166 -48.29 19.01 -14.78
N GLN A 167 -49.14 20.00 -14.56
CA GLN A 167 -49.51 20.96 -15.60
C GLN A 167 -49.17 22.35 -15.05
N CYS A 168 -48.01 22.86 -15.46
CA CYS A 168 -47.50 24.16 -15.04
C CYS A 168 -47.83 25.21 -16.10
N ASP A 169 -48.10 26.46 -15.71
CA ASP A 169 -48.41 27.54 -16.66
C ASP A 169 -47.13 28.28 -17.10
N ASP A 170 -47.13 28.75 -18.35
CA ASP A 170 -46.02 29.56 -18.88
C ASP A 170 -46.04 30.98 -18.28
N PRO A 171 -44.87 31.60 -18.03
CA PRO A 171 -44.78 32.98 -17.57
C PRO A 171 -45.38 33.97 -18.56
N ILE A 172 -46.16 34.92 -18.04
CA ILE A 172 -46.82 35.96 -18.84
C ILE A 172 -45.79 37.05 -19.19
N PRO A 173 -45.68 37.46 -20.47
CA PRO A 173 -44.84 38.59 -20.85
C PRO A 173 -45.25 39.89 -20.16
N PRO A 174 -44.30 40.72 -19.69
CA PRO A 174 -44.64 42.01 -19.09
C PRO A 174 -45.37 42.89 -20.10
N THR A 175 -46.52 43.46 -19.69
CA THR A 175 -47.43 44.21 -20.55
C THR A 175 -47.05 45.68 -20.75
N SER A 176 -46.06 46.20 -20.00
CA SER A 176 -45.49 47.54 -20.16
C SER A 176 -44.04 47.61 -19.63
N PRO A 177 -43.14 48.40 -20.24
CA PRO A 177 -41.84 48.67 -19.66
C PRO A 177 -42.01 49.36 -18.29
N MET A 178 -41.39 48.78 -17.27
CA MET A 178 -41.50 49.24 -15.88
C MET A 178 -40.67 50.52 -15.71
N ASN A 179 -41.25 51.58 -15.14
CA ASN A 179 -40.52 52.83 -14.86
C ASN A 179 -39.65 52.65 -13.61
N CYS A 180 -38.39 52.32 -13.83
CA CYS A 180 -37.36 52.19 -12.80
C CYS A 180 -36.98 53.54 -12.16
N SER A 181 -36.74 53.56 -10.84
CA SER A 181 -36.20 54.74 -10.15
C SER A 181 -34.80 55.08 -10.64
N THR A 182 -34.52 56.36 -10.89
CA THR A 182 -33.17 56.86 -11.20
C THR A 182 -32.19 56.67 -10.04
N GLU A 183 -32.71 56.52 -8.82
CA GLU A 183 -31.90 56.27 -7.62
C GLU A 183 -31.24 54.88 -7.66
N PHE A 184 -31.95 53.86 -8.17
CA PHE A 184 -31.40 52.51 -8.34
C PHE A 184 -30.25 52.47 -9.35
N ALA A 185 -30.37 53.21 -10.46
CA ALA A 185 -29.31 53.34 -11.44
C ALA A 185 -28.02 53.93 -10.83
N SER A 186 -28.18 54.98 -10.01
CA SER A 186 -27.05 55.61 -9.30
C SER A 186 -26.33 54.63 -8.36
N ILE A 187 -27.07 53.80 -7.61
CA ILE A 187 -26.48 52.83 -6.67
C ILE A 187 -25.73 51.73 -7.43
N CYS A 188 -26.36 51.12 -8.44
CA CYS A 188 -25.76 50.05 -9.25
C CYS A 188 -24.46 50.52 -9.93
N GLU A 189 -24.47 51.72 -10.53
CA GLU A 189 -23.29 52.30 -11.19
C GLU A 189 -22.18 52.59 -10.17
N THR A 190 -22.50 53.19 -9.02
CA THR A 190 -21.52 53.55 -7.99
C THR A 190 -20.78 52.34 -7.42
N VAL A 191 -21.51 51.25 -7.14
CA VAL A 191 -20.92 50.05 -6.53
C VAL A 191 -20.10 49.25 -7.54
N LEU A 192 -20.66 48.96 -8.73
CA LEU A 192 -20.00 48.13 -9.75
C LEU A 192 -18.78 48.82 -10.39
N THR A 193 -18.71 50.15 -10.37
CA THR A 193 -17.54 50.92 -10.82
C THR A 193 -16.59 51.31 -9.69
N SER A 194 -16.86 50.88 -8.46
CA SER A 194 -16.04 51.22 -7.30
C SER A 194 -14.63 50.62 -7.38
N LYS A 195 -13.75 51.11 -6.49
CA LYS A 195 -12.37 50.63 -6.40
C LYS A 195 -12.28 49.10 -6.23
N ALA A 196 -13.27 48.48 -5.59
CA ALA A 196 -13.29 47.04 -5.33
C ALA A 196 -13.32 46.19 -6.61
N PHE A 197 -13.86 46.73 -7.71
CA PHE A 197 -14.03 46.03 -8.99
C PHE A 197 -13.12 46.57 -10.11
N THR A 198 -12.13 47.40 -9.79
CA THR A 198 -11.26 48.01 -10.81
C THR A 198 -10.58 46.97 -11.71
N ASN A 199 -10.11 45.86 -11.13
CA ASN A 199 -9.50 44.76 -11.89
C ASN A 199 -10.54 44.01 -12.76
N CYS A 200 -11.77 43.89 -12.26
CA CYS A 200 -12.88 43.21 -12.90
C CYS A 200 -13.37 43.94 -14.16
N ASN A 201 -13.42 45.26 -14.12
CA ASN A 201 -13.92 46.10 -15.22
C ASN A 201 -13.06 46.00 -16.49
N MET A 202 -11.86 45.40 -16.41
CA MET A 202 -11.00 45.10 -17.57
C MET A 202 -11.28 43.71 -18.19
N LEU A 203 -11.92 42.81 -17.45
CA LEU A 203 -12.11 41.41 -17.81
C LEU A 203 -13.57 41.10 -18.18
N VAL A 204 -14.52 41.73 -17.50
CA VAL A 204 -15.96 41.50 -17.66
C VAL A 204 -16.65 42.81 -18.01
N ASN A 205 -17.60 42.78 -18.95
CA ASN A 205 -18.35 43.96 -19.35
C ASN A 205 -19.30 44.42 -18.23
N VAL A 206 -18.89 45.44 -17.48
CA VAL A 206 -19.66 45.97 -16.34
C VAL A 206 -21.04 46.52 -16.73
N GLN A 207 -21.21 47.00 -17.97
CA GLN A 207 -22.45 47.63 -18.40
C GLN A 207 -23.65 46.67 -18.36
N ASP A 208 -23.44 45.42 -18.78
CA ASP A 208 -24.50 44.40 -18.79
C ASP A 208 -25.00 44.10 -17.36
N TYR A 209 -24.08 44.12 -16.38
CA TYR A 209 -24.40 43.89 -14.97
C TYR A 209 -25.01 45.12 -14.28
N ILE A 210 -24.67 46.33 -14.71
CA ILE A 210 -25.36 47.55 -14.26
C ILE A 210 -26.83 47.52 -14.72
N GLU A 211 -27.07 47.20 -16.00
CA GLU A 211 -28.42 47.09 -16.54
C GLU A 211 -29.23 45.98 -15.85
N THR A 212 -28.59 44.84 -15.60
CA THR A 212 -29.18 43.73 -14.84
C THR A 212 -29.53 44.14 -13.41
N CYS A 213 -28.62 44.84 -12.71
CA CYS A 213 -28.86 45.33 -11.35
C CYS A 213 -30.07 46.28 -11.28
N ILE A 214 -30.19 47.17 -12.26
CA ILE A 214 -31.35 48.07 -12.36
C ILE A 214 -32.62 47.26 -12.55
N GLN A 215 -32.62 46.27 -13.45
CA GLN A 215 -33.78 45.41 -13.70
C GLN A 215 -34.17 44.60 -12.46
N ASP A 216 -33.20 43.99 -11.77
CA ASP A 216 -33.42 43.24 -10.52
C ASP A 216 -34.13 44.11 -9.48
N LEU A 217 -33.60 45.31 -9.22
CA LEU A 217 -34.17 46.26 -8.25
C LEU A 217 -35.59 46.70 -8.61
N CYS A 218 -35.90 46.83 -9.90
CA CYS A 218 -37.23 47.25 -10.34
C CYS A 218 -38.30 46.16 -10.25
N HIS A 219 -37.90 44.89 -10.39
CA HIS A 219 -38.80 43.75 -10.24
C HIS A 219 -38.85 43.22 -8.80
N CYS A 220 -37.97 43.72 -7.93
CA CYS A 220 -37.90 43.33 -6.53
C CYS A 220 -38.91 44.10 -5.67
N ASP A 221 -39.41 43.46 -4.61
CA ASP A 221 -40.14 44.16 -3.56
C ASP A 221 -39.20 45.17 -2.90
N SER A 222 -39.68 46.41 -2.68
CA SER A 222 -38.96 47.47 -1.98
C SER A 222 -38.38 47.05 -0.62
N SER A 223 -39.03 46.12 0.08
CA SER A 223 -38.55 45.55 1.34
C SER A 223 -37.37 44.58 1.19
N MET A 224 -37.13 44.09 -0.03
CA MET A 224 -36.08 43.14 -0.41
C MET A 224 -35.05 43.75 -1.36
N ALA A 225 -35.07 45.08 -1.56
CA ALA A 225 -34.19 45.80 -2.49
C ALA A 225 -32.71 45.49 -2.23
N ASP A 226 -32.29 45.46 -0.96
CA ASP A 226 -30.92 45.10 -0.58
C ASP A 226 -30.59 43.66 -1.04
N PHE A 227 -31.46 42.69 -0.77
CA PHE A 227 -31.25 41.29 -1.17
C PHE A 227 -31.08 41.14 -2.69
N CYS A 228 -31.98 41.72 -3.48
CA CYS A 228 -31.94 41.61 -4.94
C CYS A 228 -30.69 42.27 -5.54
N MET A 229 -30.33 43.47 -5.07
CA MET A 229 -29.13 44.17 -5.51
C MET A 229 -27.85 43.39 -5.17
N CYS A 230 -27.75 42.86 -3.95
CA CYS A 230 -26.59 42.09 -3.50
C CYS A 230 -26.31 40.86 -4.36
N ASN A 231 -27.35 40.24 -4.96
CA ASN A 231 -27.21 39.04 -5.77
C ASN A 231 -26.51 39.33 -7.11
N THR A 232 -26.83 40.45 -7.76
CA THR A 232 -26.14 40.85 -9.00
C THR A 232 -24.72 41.36 -8.73
N PHE A 233 -24.47 42.06 -7.63
CA PHE A 233 -23.11 42.44 -7.23
C PHE A 233 -22.24 41.20 -6.94
N ALA A 234 -22.81 40.21 -6.26
CA ALA A 234 -22.14 38.94 -6.00
C ALA A 234 -21.86 38.18 -7.30
N GLU A 235 -22.80 38.12 -8.24
CA GLU A 235 -22.56 37.48 -9.54
C GLU A 235 -21.45 38.19 -10.32
N TYR A 236 -21.43 39.52 -10.35
CA TYR A 236 -20.35 40.26 -11.01
C TYR A 236 -18.98 39.96 -10.39
N SER A 237 -18.90 39.89 -9.07
CA SER A 237 -17.71 39.47 -8.32
C SER A 237 -17.26 38.05 -8.72
N ARG A 238 -18.19 37.08 -8.77
CA ARG A 238 -17.90 35.69 -9.19
C ARG A 238 -17.42 35.61 -10.62
N GLN A 239 -18.08 36.30 -11.56
CA GLN A 239 -17.72 36.30 -12.97
C GLN A 239 -16.36 36.96 -13.21
N CYS A 240 -16.02 37.98 -12.41
CA CYS A 240 -14.69 38.56 -12.38
C CYS A 240 -13.63 37.54 -11.93
N ALA A 241 -13.86 36.86 -10.79
CA ALA A 241 -12.96 35.84 -10.29
C ALA A 241 -12.79 34.69 -11.31
N HIS A 242 -13.88 34.28 -11.95
CA HIS A 242 -13.89 33.25 -12.99
C HIS A 242 -13.09 33.64 -14.24
N ALA A 243 -13.13 34.92 -14.63
CA ALA A 243 -12.31 35.45 -15.73
C ALA A 243 -10.82 35.65 -15.38
N GLY A 244 -10.38 35.23 -14.18
CA GLY A 244 -9.00 35.38 -13.70
C GLY A 244 -8.73 36.68 -12.95
N GLY A 245 -9.77 37.46 -12.64
CA GLY A 245 -9.67 38.67 -11.83
C GLY A 245 -9.58 38.39 -10.33
N GLN A 246 -9.27 39.42 -9.55
CA GLN A 246 -9.23 39.35 -8.09
C GLN A 246 -10.07 40.48 -7.48
N PRO A 247 -11.40 40.29 -7.34
CA PRO A 247 -12.25 41.30 -6.71
C PRO A 247 -11.83 41.53 -5.26
N LEU A 248 -11.80 42.80 -4.84
CA LEU A 248 -11.61 43.14 -3.43
C LEU A 248 -12.94 43.03 -2.67
N ASN A 249 -12.86 42.94 -1.34
CA ASN A 249 -14.04 42.92 -0.49
C ASN A 249 -14.86 44.20 -0.68
N TRP A 250 -16.01 44.08 -1.35
CA TRP A 250 -16.97 45.17 -1.58
C TRP A 250 -18.08 45.18 -0.53
N ARG A 251 -18.31 44.06 0.17
CA ARG A 251 -19.26 43.97 1.27
C ARG A 251 -18.77 44.75 2.49
N THR A 252 -19.68 45.46 3.14
CA THR A 252 -19.42 46.21 4.37
C THR A 252 -20.49 45.90 5.42
N SER A 253 -20.39 46.48 6.61
CA SER A 253 -21.45 46.36 7.63
C SER A 253 -22.79 46.97 7.21
N GLU A 254 -22.76 47.89 6.23
CA GLU A 254 -23.93 48.62 5.73
C GLU A 254 -24.36 48.14 4.34
N LEU A 255 -23.48 47.46 3.59
CA LEU A 255 -23.73 46.96 2.24
C LEU A 255 -23.51 45.45 2.17
N CYS A 256 -24.61 44.69 2.10
CA CYS A 256 -24.62 43.25 1.90
C CYS A 256 -23.75 42.44 2.91
N PRO A 257 -23.88 42.67 4.24
CA PRO A 257 -23.01 42.05 5.23
C PRO A 257 -23.11 40.52 5.22
N LYS A 258 -21.98 39.85 5.44
CA LYS A 258 -21.87 38.39 5.57
C LYS A 258 -21.20 38.04 6.90
N SER A 259 -21.78 37.08 7.61
CA SER A 259 -21.18 36.47 8.79
C SER A 259 -20.55 35.13 8.43
N CYS A 260 -19.41 34.83 9.07
CA CYS A 260 -18.72 33.56 8.93
C CYS A 260 -18.80 32.78 10.24
N PRO A 261 -18.83 31.43 10.18
CA PRO A 261 -18.75 30.60 11.37
C PRO A 261 -17.35 30.71 12.01
N PHE A 262 -17.27 30.37 13.29
CA PHE A 262 -16.03 30.42 14.08
C PHE A 262 -15.36 31.80 14.05
N ASN A 263 -14.04 31.83 13.88
CA ASN A 263 -13.20 33.01 13.72
C ASN A 263 -12.75 33.22 12.26
N MET A 264 -13.46 32.64 11.30
CA MET A 264 -13.20 32.79 9.87
C MET A 264 -13.60 34.20 9.38
N GLN A 265 -13.02 34.64 8.27
CA GLN A 265 -13.32 35.94 7.66
C GLN A 265 -13.85 35.75 6.25
N TYR A 266 -14.81 36.59 5.86
CA TYR A 266 -15.38 36.54 4.53
C TYR A 266 -14.44 37.25 3.53
N HIS A 267 -14.21 36.61 2.40
CA HIS A 267 -13.43 37.14 1.28
C HIS A 267 -14.18 36.91 -0.03
N GLU A 268 -14.10 37.88 -0.95
CA GLU A 268 -14.68 37.77 -2.30
C GLU A 268 -13.83 36.90 -3.24
N CYS A 269 -12.54 36.78 -2.94
CA CYS A 269 -11.59 35.98 -3.69
C CYS A 269 -10.68 35.25 -2.69
N GLY A 270 -11.16 34.12 -2.18
CA GLY A 270 -10.41 33.20 -1.32
C GLY A 270 -10.09 31.90 -2.05
N SER A 271 -9.03 31.20 -1.62
CA SER A 271 -8.76 29.83 -2.10
C SER A 271 -9.95 28.93 -1.72
N PRO A 272 -10.57 28.19 -2.66
CA PRO A 272 -11.57 27.19 -2.31
C PRO A 272 -10.95 25.98 -1.60
N CYS A 273 -9.65 25.76 -1.75
CA CYS A 273 -8.88 24.78 -1.02
C CYS A 273 -8.32 25.40 0.25
N SER A 274 -8.96 25.14 1.40
CA SER A 274 -8.48 25.60 2.71
C SER A 274 -7.34 24.72 3.22
N ASP A 275 -6.27 25.33 3.73
CA ASP A 275 -5.23 24.61 4.48
C ASP A 275 -5.81 24.13 5.81
N THR A 276 -5.56 22.86 6.15
CA THR A 276 -6.08 22.24 7.38
C THR A 276 -4.95 21.70 8.27
N CYS A 277 -5.28 21.27 9.49
CA CYS A 277 -4.29 20.63 10.36
C CYS A 277 -3.78 19.32 9.78
N SER A 278 -4.65 18.53 9.13
CA SER A 278 -4.23 17.29 8.46
C SER A 278 -3.46 17.55 7.16
N ASN A 279 -3.82 18.57 6.37
CA ASN A 279 -3.13 18.95 5.14
C ASN A 279 -2.83 20.46 5.09
N PRO A 280 -1.68 20.90 5.65
CA PRO A 280 -1.35 22.31 5.81
C PRO A 280 -0.90 23.02 4.52
N GLU A 281 -0.83 22.32 3.39
CA GLU A 281 -0.35 22.84 2.10
C GLU A 281 -1.36 22.61 0.95
N ARG A 282 -2.63 22.36 1.29
CA ARG A 282 -3.67 22.05 0.31
C ARG A 282 -3.88 23.21 -0.68
N SER A 283 -3.83 24.45 -0.22
CA SER A 283 -4.02 25.64 -1.06
C SER A 283 -3.00 25.74 -2.21
N ALA A 284 -1.79 25.20 -2.04
CA ALA A 284 -0.76 25.17 -3.08
C ALA A 284 -1.09 24.20 -4.23
N LEU A 285 -2.04 23.28 -4.03
CA LEU A 285 -2.52 22.31 -5.02
C LEU A 285 -3.86 22.72 -5.65
N CYS A 286 -4.39 23.89 -5.29
CA CYS A 286 -5.70 24.28 -5.78
C CYS A 286 -5.64 24.65 -7.26
N GLU A 287 -6.43 23.93 -8.07
CA GLU A 287 -6.64 24.17 -9.50
C GLU A 287 -7.80 25.13 -9.76
N ASP A 288 -8.75 25.21 -8.83
CA ASP A 288 -9.89 26.10 -8.92
C ASP A 288 -9.44 27.57 -8.82
N HIS A 289 -10.09 28.44 -9.59
CA HIS A 289 -10.01 29.88 -9.38
C HIS A 289 -10.49 30.25 -7.96
N CYS A 290 -10.11 31.45 -7.49
CA CYS A 290 -10.62 31.90 -6.21
C CYS A 290 -12.16 32.01 -6.22
N THR A 291 -12.77 31.71 -5.09
CA THR A 291 -14.23 31.82 -4.92
C THR A 291 -14.53 32.66 -3.68
N ASP A 292 -15.73 33.22 -3.62
CA ASP A 292 -16.17 33.96 -2.45
C ASP A 292 -16.56 33.01 -1.32
N GLY A 293 -16.22 33.34 -0.09
CA GLY A 293 -16.39 32.41 1.02
C GLY A 293 -15.74 32.83 2.33
N CYS A 294 -15.97 32.00 3.33
CA CYS A 294 -15.30 32.12 4.62
C CYS A 294 -13.96 31.39 4.56
N VAL A 295 -12.88 32.13 4.80
CA VAL A 295 -11.51 31.60 4.81
C VAL A 295 -10.81 31.93 6.13
N CYS A 296 -9.74 31.19 6.45
CA CYS A 296 -8.94 31.51 7.63
C CYS A 296 -8.19 32.84 7.47
N PRO A 297 -8.03 33.63 8.56
CA PRO A 297 -7.42 34.96 8.49
C PRO A 297 -6.01 34.96 7.86
N PRO A 298 -5.77 35.77 6.81
CA PRO A 298 -4.46 35.87 6.18
C PRO A 298 -3.44 36.56 7.11
N GLY A 299 -2.22 36.01 7.22
CA GLY A 299 -1.08 36.66 7.89
C GLY A 299 -0.56 36.00 9.19
N LYS A 300 -1.22 34.96 9.72
CA LYS A 300 -0.76 34.22 10.92
C LYS A 300 -0.44 32.73 10.70
N ARG A 301 -0.36 32.26 9.44
CA ARG A 301 -0.26 30.81 9.09
C ARG A 301 -1.30 29.98 9.86
N MET A 302 -2.54 30.47 9.86
CA MET A 302 -3.67 29.79 10.49
C MET A 302 -4.20 28.75 9.52
N VAL A 303 -4.54 27.58 10.06
CA VAL A 303 -5.14 26.46 9.33
C VAL A 303 -6.47 26.13 9.96
N PHE A 304 -7.39 25.55 9.19
CA PHE A 304 -8.65 25.07 9.72
C PHE A 304 -8.44 23.77 10.50
N ASP A 305 -8.95 23.70 11.72
CA ASP A 305 -8.88 22.53 12.58
C ASP A 305 -9.92 21.49 12.15
N ASP A 306 -9.55 20.66 11.20
CA ASP A 306 -10.33 19.53 10.72
C ASP A 306 -10.23 18.29 11.62
N VAL A 307 -9.44 18.34 12.69
CA VAL A 307 -9.28 17.25 13.66
C VAL A 307 -10.26 17.39 14.82
N ASN A 308 -10.34 18.56 15.47
CA ASN A 308 -11.27 18.81 16.58
C ASN A 308 -12.41 19.79 16.27
N GLY A 309 -12.38 20.46 15.11
CA GLY A 309 -13.43 21.40 14.73
C GLY A 309 -13.41 22.74 15.48
N ALA A 310 -12.25 23.18 16.00
CA ALA A 310 -12.15 24.44 16.76
C ALA A 310 -12.18 25.72 15.88
N GLY A 311 -12.30 25.60 14.56
CA GLY A 311 -12.20 26.71 13.61
C GLY A 311 -10.76 26.95 13.15
N CYS A 312 -10.35 28.20 12.95
CA CYS A 312 -8.99 28.50 12.51
C CYS A 312 -8.04 28.61 13.69
N ILE A 313 -6.99 27.79 13.71
CA ILE A 313 -5.96 27.77 14.74
C ILE A 313 -4.55 27.94 14.14
N PRO A 314 -3.55 28.41 14.90
CA PRO A 314 -2.16 28.38 14.45
C PRO A 314 -1.68 26.94 14.22
N ARG A 315 -0.87 26.67 13.17
CA ARG A 315 -0.35 25.32 12.87
C ARG A 315 0.30 24.61 14.08
N ARG A 316 0.94 25.36 14.99
CA ARG A 316 1.59 24.80 16.20
C ARG A 316 0.60 24.20 17.21
N GLU A 317 -0.67 24.56 17.13
CA GLU A 317 -1.75 24.09 18.00
C GLU A 317 -2.50 22.88 17.39
N CYS A 318 -2.11 22.45 16.19
CA CYS A 318 -2.68 21.26 15.56
C CYS A 318 -2.37 19.99 16.36
N HIS A 319 -3.41 19.18 16.55
CA HIS A 319 -3.34 17.89 17.23
C HIS A 319 -2.81 16.82 16.27
N CYS A 320 -2.21 15.77 16.83
CA CYS A 320 -1.71 14.63 16.06
C CYS A 320 -2.66 13.44 16.25
N THR A 321 -2.75 12.56 15.26
CA THR A 321 -3.50 11.30 15.36
C THR A 321 -2.54 10.11 15.36
N TYR A 322 -2.86 9.08 16.14
CA TYR A 322 -2.12 7.81 16.20
C TYR A 322 -3.05 6.67 16.61
N GLU A 323 -3.12 5.59 15.81
CA GLU A 323 -3.97 4.41 16.09
C GLU A 323 -5.45 4.77 16.33
N GLY A 324 -5.95 5.77 15.60
CA GLY A 324 -7.32 6.27 15.73
C GLY A 324 -7.55 7.26 16.88
N GLU A 325 -6.58 7.47 17.77
CA GLU A 325 -6.68 8.39 18.90
C GLU A 325 -6.07 9.76 18.59
N THR A 326 -6.58 10.81 19.25
CA THR A 326 -6.15 12.21 19.03
C THR A 326 -5.31 12.73 20.21
N TYR A 327 -4.17 13.35 19.92
CA TYR A 327 -3.16 13.80 20.88
C TYR A 327 -2.96 15.31 20.81
N ALA A 328 -3.01 15.96 21.98
CA ALA A 328 -2.76 17.39 22.09
C ALA A 328 -1.29 17.76 21.77
N PRO A 329 -1.00 18.99 21.30
CA PRO A 329 0.36 19.47 21.14
C PRO A 329 1.19 19.31 22.43
N GLY A 330 2.37 18.71 22.31
CA GLY A 330 3.25 18.37 23.44
C GLY A 330 2.93 17.06 24.16
N ALA A 331 1.78 16.43 23.88
CA ALA A 331 1.51 15.08 24.34
C ALA A 331 2.48 14.09 23.67
N SER A 332 2.81 13.02 24.38
CA SER A 332 3.77 12.02 23.92
C SER A 332 3.22 10.62 24.13
N PHE A 333 3.57 9.71 23.24
CA PHE A 333 3.42 8.28 23.45
C PHE A 333 4.77 7.59 23.31
N SER A 334 4.91 6.45 23.97
CA SER A 334 6.11 5.61 23.91
C SER A 334 5.70 4.19 23.60
N SER A 335 6.30 3.61 22.58
CA SER A 335 6.28 2.17 22.32
C SER A 335 7.59 1.53 22.79
N LYS A 336 7.75 0.21 22.62
CA LYS A 336 9.03 -0.48 22.86
C LYS A 336 10.18 0.08 22.01
N CYS A 337 9.87 0.74 20.89
CA CYS A 337 10.82 1.04 19.82
C CYS A 337 10.97 2.52 19.47
N ARG A 338 10.12 3.38 20.04
CA ARG A 338 10.14 4.80 19.74
C ARG A 338 9.42 5.58 20.82
N SER A 339 9.89 6.79 21.04
CA SER A 339 9.23 7.81 21.86
C SER A 339 8.88 8.98 20.95
N CYS A 340 7.62 9.35 20.89
CA CYS A 340 7.13 10.37 19.96
C CYS A 340 6.41 11.48 20.73
N THR A 341 6.62 12.73 20.29
CA THR A 341 5.94 13.91 20.83
C THR A 341 5.22 14.65 19.71
N CYS A 342 3.96 15.04 19.94
CA CYS A 342 3.17 15.78 18.97
C CYS A 342 3.62 17.24 18.87
N VAL A 343 4.01 17.70 17.67
CA VAL A 343 4.49 19.06 17.41
C VAL A 343 3.83 19.61 16.14
N GLY A 344 2.78 20.42 16.32
CA GLY A 344 2.11 21.14 15.22
C GLY A 344 1.51 20.22 14.15
N GLY A 345 0.74 19.22 14.60
CA GLY A 345 0.07 18.23 13.74
C GLY A 345 0.95 17.06 13.28
N GLU A 346 2.25 17.09 13.57
CA GLU A 346 3.21 16.06 13.16
C GLU A 346 3.89 15.41 14.39
N TRP A 347 4.24 14.13 14.26
CA TRP A 347 4.97 13.37 15.27
C TRP A 347 6.48 13.59 15.14
N SER A 348 7.10 14.06 16.22
CA SER A 348 8.54 14.09 16.37
C SER A 348 8.98 12.85 17.16
N CYS A 349 9.44 11.82 16.46
CA CYS A 349 9.83 10.53 17.05
C CYS A 349 11.35 10.39 17.21
N VAL A 350 11.75 9.76 18.31
CA VAL A 350 13.11 9.24 18.53
C VAL A 350 13.03 7.72 18.51
N THR A 351 13.66 7.10 17.52
CA THR A 351 13.79 5.65 17.39
C THR A 351 14.77 5.11 18.43
N GLN A 352 14.43 3.96 19.03
CA GLN A 352 15.27 3.21 19.95
C GLN A 352 15.59 1.85 19.32
N SER A 353 16.76 1.29 19.60
CA SER A 353 17.15 -0.01 19.06
C SER A 353 16.24 -1.12 19.61
N CYS A 354 15.62 -1.88 18.71
CA CYS A 354 14.65 -2.93 19.05
C CYS A 354 15.21 -4.32 18.87
N PRO A 355 14.74 -5.29 19.66
CA PRO A 355 14.94 -6.69 19.35
C PRO A 355 14.30 -7.03 18.00
N GLY A 356 15.01 -7.82 17.18
CA GLY A 356 14.45 -8.41 15.96
C GLY A 356 13.86 -9.78 16.27
N THR A 357 12.75 -10.14 15.63
CA THR A 357 12.14 -11.47 15.75
C THR A 357 12.07 -12.15 14.39
N CYS A 358 12.75 -13.29 14.24
CA CYS A 358 12.58 -14.18 13.09
C CYS A 358 11.59 -15.30 13.44
N SER A 359 10.73 -15.72 12.50
CA SER A 359 9.79 -16.82 12.70
C SER A 359 9.86 -17.87 11.59
N ILE A 360 9.59 -19.13 11.96
CA ILE A 360 9.33 -20.22 11.03
C ILE A 360 8.00 -20.86 11.46
N GLU A 361 6.96 -20.56 10.70
CA GLU A 361 5.56 -20.90 10.92
C GLU A 361 5.08 -21.91 9.88
N GLY A 362 4.14 -22.78 10.24
CA GLY A 362 3.62 -23.85 9.38
C GLY A 362 4.64 -24.96 9.02
N GLY A 363 5.94 -24.67 9.11
CA GLY A 363 7.03 -25.50 8.59
C GLY A 363 7.59 -25.04 7.24
N SER A 364 7.03 -23.97 6.67
CA SER A 364 7.41 -23.42 5.36
C SER A 364 7.37 -21.90 5.28
N HIS A 365 6.70 -21.20 6.19
CA HIS A 365 6.57 -19.74 6.17
C HIS A 365 7.62 -19.11 7.07
N ILE A 366 8.50 -18.28 6.51
CA ILE A 366 9.61 -17.65 7.21
C ILE A 366 9.38 -16.14 7.25
N SER A 367 9.56 -15.54 8.43
CA SER A 367 9.70 -14.09 8.61
C SER A 367 11.12 -13.77 9.07
N THR A 368 11.82 -12.91 8.36
CA THR A 368 13.18 -12.46 8.74
C THR A 368 13.15 -11.52 9.94
N PHE A 369 14.32 -11.19 10.49
CA PHE A 369 14.44 -10.18 11.55
C PHE A 369 13.99 -8.78 11.11
N ASP A 370 14.06 -8.50 9.81
CA ASP A 370 13.64 -7.24 9.20
C ASP A 370 12.18 -7.31 8.71
N GLU A 371 11.40 -8.31 9.16
CA GLU A 371 9.97 -8.52 8.85
C GLU A 371 9.66 -8.83 7.37
N LYS A 372 10.63 -9.38 6.61
CA LYS A 372 10.37 -9.91 5.27
C LYS A 372 9.73 -11.30 5.36
N HIS A 373 8.53 -11.44 4.81
CA HIS A 373 7.80 -12.72 4.75
C HIS A 373 8.04 -13.46 3.44
N TYR A 374 8.33 -14.76 3.51
CA TYR A 374 8.45 -15.61 2.33
C TYR A 374 8.16 -17.08 2.66
N SER A 375 7.90 -17.89 1.62
CA SER A 375 7.69 -19.34 1.78
C SER A 375 8.86 -20.14 1.22
N PHE A 376 9.28 -21.18 1.91
CA PHE A 376 10.39 -22.05 1.54
C PHE A 376 10.08 -23.51 1.89
N PHE A 377 10.05 -24.37 0.86
CA PHE A 377 9.68 -25.80 0.97
C PHE A 377 10.93 -26.69 0.88
N GLY A 378 11.75 -26.66 1.94
CA GLY A 378 13.01 -27.40 1.99
C GLY A 378 12.88 -28.85 2.47
N ASP A 379 13.88 -29.68 2.12
CA ASP A 379 14.03 -31.04 2.67
C ASP A 379 15.49 -31.28 3.15
N CYS A 380 15.89 -30.58 4.22
CA CYS A 380 17.24 -30.61 4.79
C CYS A 380 17.27 -29.97 6.19
N SER A 381 18.47 -29.97 6.80
CA SER A 381 18.79 -29.06 7.90
C SER A 381 19.38 -27.76 7.34
N TYR A 382 18.85 -26.62 7.78
CA TYR A 382 19.22 -25.29 7.30
C TYR A 382 19.76 -24.40 8.42
N VAL A 383 20.63 -23.46 8.07
CA VAL A 383 21.06 -22.40 8.99
C VAL A 383 19.96 -21.34 9.06
N LEU A 384 19.26 -21.27 10.18
CA LEU A 384 18.24 -20.26 10.42
C LEU A 384 18.88 -18.90 10.67
N THR A 385 19.84 -18.84 11.60
CA THR A 385 20.65 -17.64 11.85
C THR A 385 22.00 -18.01 12.49
N LYS A 386 23.03 -17.25 12.17
CA LYS A 386 24.35 -17.25 12.83
C LYS A 386 24.97 -15.86 12.75
N LEU A 387 26.02 -15.61 13.53
CA LEU A 387 26.90 -14.47 13.26
C LEU A 387 27.74 -14.77 12.01
N CYS A 388 27.88 -13.80 11.11
CA CYS A 388 28.58 -14.04 9.85
C CYS A 388 30.09 -14.23 10.01
N ASP A 389 30.70 -13.42 10.88
CA ASP A 389 32.14 -13.38 11.10
C ASP A 389 32.57 -14.04 12.43
N SER A 390 31.62 -14.65 13.16
CA SER A 390 31.85 -15.25 14.48
C SER A 390 31.10 -16.58 14.61
N ASN A 391 31.64 -17.48 15.43
CA ASN A 391 31.04 -18.78 15.75
C ASN A 391 30.42 -18.81 17.16
N GLU A 392 30.10 -17.64 17.73
CA GLU A 392 29.53 -17.53 19.07
C GLU A 392 28.24 -18.35 19.21
N PHE A 393 27.33 -18.21 18.25
CA PHE A 393 26.14 -19.05 18.14
C PHE A 393 25.73 -19.35 16.69
N THR A 394 25.05 -20.47 16.51
CA THR A 394 24.37 -20.84 15.26
C THR A 394 23.09 -21.59 15.59
N VAL A 395 21.98 -21.18 14.98
CA VAL A 395 20.66 -21.81 15.10
C VAL A 395 20.36 -22.57 13.82
N LEU A 396 20.10 -23.87 13.95
CA LEU A 396 19.76 -24.78 12.86
C LEU A 396 18.30 -25.23 12.98
N GLY A 397 17.64 -25.39 11.83
CA GLY A 397 16.28 -25.92 11.73
C GLY A 397 16.22 -27.11 10.76
N ASP A 398 15.61 -28.20 11.21
CA ASP A 398 15.36 -29.39 10.39
C ASP A 398 14.00 -29.23 9.70
N ILE A 399 14.00 -28.88 8.42
CA ILE A 399 12.79 -28.71 7.61
C ILE A 399 12.70 -29.89 6.65
N HIS A 400 11.64 -30.69 6.79
CA HIS A 400 11.45 -31.92 6.03
C HIS A 400 10.02 -32.06 5.53
N LYS A 401 9.86 -32.73 4.38
CA LYS A 401 8.54 -33.14 3.88
C LYS A 401 7.82 -33.99 4.94
N CYS A 402 6.57 -33.63 5.25
CA CYS A 402 5.79 -34.30 6.29
C CYS A 402 4.44 -34.82 5.84
N GLY A 403 3.95 -34.41 4.67
CA GLY A 403 2.78 -35.03 4.07
C GLY A 403 2.96 -35.39 2.61
N LEU A 404 1.91 -35.24 1.80
CA LEU A 404 1.81 -35.89 0.48
C LEU A 404 2.42 -35.05 -0.65
N THR A 405 2.20 -33.74 -0.62
CA THR A 405 2.72 -32.80 -1.63
C THR A 405 4.16 -32.39 -1.30
N ASP A 406 4.94 -31.98 -2.30
CA ASP A 406 6.30 -31.49 -2.08
C ASP A 406 6.34 -30.14 -1.36
N THR A 407 5.20 -29.44 -1.31
CA THR A 407 5.00 -28.18 -0.60
C THR A 407 4.55 -28.38 0.86
N GLU A 408 4.21 -29.59 1.29
CA GLU A 408 3.82 -29.89 2.67
C GLU A 408 5.05 -30.26 3.52
N THR A 409 5.76 -29.23 4.00
CA THR A 409 6.95 -29.35 4.85
C THR A 409 6.66 -29.00 6.30
N CYS A 410 7.38 -29.63 7.23
CA CYS A 410 7.26 -29.38 8.66
C CYS A 410 8.64 -29.14 9.28
N LEU A 411 8.70 -28.26 10.27
CA LEU A 411 9.82 -28.19 11.20
C LEU A 411 9.80 -29.44 12.09
N LYS A 412 10.90 -30.19 12.13
CA LYS A 412 11.03 -31.44 12.91
C LYS A 412 11.97 -31.32 14.10
N GLY A 413 12.88 -30.35 14.07
CA GLY A 413 13.94 -30.21 15.06
C GLY A 413 14.60 -28.84 14.98
N ILE A 414 15.11 -28.39 16.12
CA ILE A 414 15.91 -27.19 16.25
C ILE A 414 17.17 -27.57 17.02
N ALA A 415 18.32 -27.12 16.53
CA ALA A 415 19.60 -27.30 17.21
C ALA A 415 20.29 -25.94 17.38
N ILE A 416 20.98 -25.76 18.50
CA ILE A 416 21.79 -24.56 18.76
C ILE A 416 23.23 -25.01 19.00
N SER A 417 24.14 -24.50 18.19
CA SER A 417 25.58 -24.65 18.41
C SER A 417 26.11 -23.41 19.09
N LEU A 418 26.89 -23.59 20.17
CA LEU A 418 27.57 -22.53 20.91
C LEU A 418 29.08 -22.77 20.79
N ASN A 419 29.83 -21.76 20.35
CA ASN A 419 31.29 -21.85 20.16
C ASN A 419 31.75 -23.09 19.33
N GLY A 420 30.96 -23.49 18.33
CA GLY A 420 31.24 -24.65 17.47
C GLY A 420 30.99 -26.04 18.09
N GLY A 421 30.39 -26.11 19.30
CA GLY A 421 29.97 -27.37 19.94
C GLY A 421 28.59 -27.86 19.48
N GLN A 422 28.39 -29.18 19.39
CA GLN A 422 27.18 -29.80 18.82
C GLN A 422 26.07 -30.07 19.85
N THR A 423 24.81 -29.80 19.49
CA THR A 423 23.61 -30.33 20.18
C THR A 423 22.72 -31.10 19.19
N PRO A 424 22.18 -32.28 19.53
CA PRO A 424 21.27 -33.02 18.64
C PRO A 424 19.78 -32.63 18.83
N SER A 425 18.96 -32.97 17.84
CA SER A 425 17.54 -32.61 17.71
C SER A 425 16.58 -33.70 18.22
N GLY A 426 15.48 -33.27 18.87
CA GLY A 426 14.39 -34.08 19.46
C GLY A 426 14.66 -34.55 20.89
N SER A 427 13.76 -34.34 21.88
CA SER A 427 14.11 -34.35 23.32
C SER A 427 15.26 -33.38 23.66
N VAL A 428 15.25 -32.73 24.83
CA VAL A 428 16.31 -31.77 25.14
C VAL A 428 17.60 -32.53 25.42
N PHE A 429 18.47 -32.60 24.43
CA PHE A 429 19.79 -33.21 24.53
C PHE A 429 20.84 -32.11 24.63
N VAL A 430 21.62 -32.13 25.70
CA VAL A 430 22.80 -31.25 25.86
C VAL A 430 24.02 -32.15 25.76
N ASN A 431 24.90 -31.90 24.77
CA ASN A 431 26.07 -32.75 24.50
C ASN A 431 25.74 -34.25 24.37
N MET A 432 24.66 -34.61 23.65
CA MET A 432 24.17 -35.99 23.44
C MET A 432 23.56 -36.67 24.67
N ILE A 433 23.31 -35.95 25.78
CA ILE A 433 22.70 -36.51 27.00
C ILE A 433 21.27 -36.00 27.16
N TYR A 434 20.31 -36.92 27.31
CA TYR A 434 18.91 -36.57 27.60
C TYR A 434 18.84 -35.80 28.91
N THR A 435 18.25 -34.61 28.87
CA THR A 435 18.26 -33.66 29.98
C THR A 435 16.85 -33.30 30.41
N GLN A 436 16.59 -33.34 31.72
CA GLN A 436 15.31 -32.92 32.30
C GLN A 436 15.23 -31.38 32.44
N LEU A 437 14.07 -30.82 32.11
CA LEU A 437 13.79 -29.38 32.20
C LEU A 437 13.25 -28.99 33.60
N PRO A 438 13.49 -27.75 34.07
CA PRO A 438 14.33 -26.71 33.47
C PRO A 438 15.82 -27.08 33.56
N PHE A 439 16.57 -26.78 32.51
CA PHE A 439 18.02 -26.96 32.43
C PHE A 439 18.68 -25.59 32.40
N SER A 440 19.71 -25.37 33.21
CA SER A 440 20.52 -24.16 33.15
C SER A 440 21.99 -24.53 33.32
N ALA A 441 22.81 -24.17 32.34
CA ALA A 441 24.26 -24.39 32.38
C ALA A 441 24.99 -23.30 31.58
N ALA A 442 26.10 -22.81 32.15
CA ALA A 442 26.91 -21.74 31.58
C ALA A 442 26.06 -20.51 31.19
N ASN A 443 25.89 -20.27 29.88
CA ASN A 443 25.20 -19.11 29.31
C ASN A 443 23.79 -19.42 28.79
N VAL A 444 23.24 -20.62 29.03
CA VAL A 444 21.95 -21.06 28.47
C VAL A 444 21.00 -21.62 29.53
N THR A 445 19.75 -21.21 29.45
CA THR A 445 18.63 -21.73 30.25
C THR A 445 17.50 -22.19 29.34
N ILE A 446 17.08 -23.45 29.47
CA ILE A 446 16.00 -24.07 28.70
C ILE A 446 14.91 -24.49 29.68
N PHE A 447 13.66 -24.13 29.40
CA PHE A 447 12.53 -24.49 30.26
C PHE A 447 11.23 -24.62 29.47
N ARG A 448 10.21 -25.22 30.10
CA ARG A 448 8.90 -25.45 29.50
C ARG A 448 7.84 -24.68 30.28
N PRO A 449 7.47 -23.45 29.87
CA PRO A 449 6.45 -22.68 30.58
C PRO A 449 5.05 -23.29 30.45
N SER A 450 4.72 -23.92 29.31
CA SER A 450 3.42 -24.56 29.13
C SER A 450 3.54 -25.89 28.41
N SER A 451 2.47 -26.68 28.39
CA SER A 451 2.42 -27.89 27.56
C SER A 451 2.67 -27.62 26.07
N PHE A 452 2.50 -26.39 25.58
CA PHE A 452 2.59 -26.08 24.16
C PHE A 452 3.92 -25.43 23.77
N PHE A 453 4.68 -24.88 24.71
CA PHE A 453 5.88 -24.10 24.39
C PHE A 453 7.09 -24.52 25.20
N MET A 454 8.27 -24.44 24.58
CA MET A 454 9.57 -24.47 25.24
C MET A 454 10.31 -23.18 24.96
N ILE A 455 11.08 -22.70 25.93
CA ILE A 455 11.85 -21.47 25.82
C ILE A 455 13.31 -21.78 26.10
N LEU A 456 14.17 -21.21 25.27
CA LEU A 456 15.61 -21.19 25.46
C LEU A 456 16.05 -19.73 25.56
N GLN A 457 16.67 -19.37 26.66
CA GLN A 457 17.23 -18.05 26.91
C GLN A 457 18.74 -18.16 27.00
N THR A 458 19.44 -17.21 26.39
CA THR A 458 20.89 -17.06 26.52
C THR A 458 21.27 -15.74 27.20
N THR A 459 22.48 -15.65 27.75
CA THR A 459 22.99 -14.41 28.35
C THR A 459 23.52 -13.39 27.34
N PHE A 460 23.79 -13.82 26.11
CA PHE A 460 24.29 -12.99 25.00
C PHE A 460 23.17 -12.47 24.08
N GLY A 461 21.91 -12.46 24.55
CA GLY A 461 20.83 -11.77 23.85
C GLY A 461 20.06 -12.58 22.81
N LEU A 462 20.27 -13.90 22.72
CA LEU A 462 19.44 -14.81 21.91
C LEU A 462 18.35 -15.47 22.77
N GLN A 463 17.09 -15.44 22.33
CA GLN A 463 15.98 -16.17 22.92
C GLN A 463 15.22 -16.95 21.83
N LEU A 464 14.93 -18.24 22.07
CA LEU A 464 14.08 -19.04 21.20
C LEU A 464 12.80 -19.42 21.95
N GLN A 465 11.67 -19.25 21.28
CA GLN A 465 10.37 -19.76 21.70
C GLN A 465 9.93 -20.82 20.69
N VAL A 466 9.82 -22.06 21.14
CA VAL A 466 9.48 -23.21 20.31
C VAL A 466 8.07 -23.67 20.66
N GLN A 467 7.13 -23.45 19.75
CA GLN A 467 5.80 -24.02 19.84
C GLN A 467 5.86 -25.50 19.43
N LEU A 468 5.13 -26.35 20.15
CA LEU A 468 5.07 -27.80 19.94
C LEU A 468 3.69 -28.28 19.49
N VAL A 469 2.64 -27.52 19.81
CA VAL A 469 1.24 -27.88 19.57
C VAL A 469 0.52 -26.66 19.00
N PRO A 470 -0.28 -26.77 17.91
CA PRO A 470 -0.62 -27.98 17.13
C PRO A 470 0.54 -28.61 16.36
N SER A 471 1.42 -27.77 15.84
CA SER A 471 2.60 -28.15 15.06
C SER A 471 3.83 -27.44 15.62
N MET A 472 5.01 -27.92 15.21
CA MET A 472 6.26 -27.32 15.66
C MET A 472 6.51 -26.02 14.89
N GLN A 473 6.67 -24.91 15.62
CA GLN A 473 7.03 -23.61 15.07
C GLN A 473 8.13 -23.01 15.95
N VAL A 474 8.94 -22.11 15.39
CA VAL A 474 9.98 -21.44 16.15
C VAL A 474 9.96 -19.95 15.92
N PHE A 475 10.27 -19.25 16.98
CA PHE A 475 10.43 -17.81 16.99
C PHE A 475 11.73 -17.46 17.69
N ILE A 476 12.57 -16.70 17.01
CA ILE A 476 13.94 -16.39 17.39
C ILE A 476 13.99 -14.89 17.65
N ASP A 477 14.11 -14.49 18.91
CA ASP A 477 14.26 -13.11 19.33
C ASP A 477 15.75 -12.81 19.56
N LEU A 478 16.26 -11.72 18.97
CA LEU A 478 17.66 -11.32 19.05
C LEU A 478 17.80 -9.89 19.56
N ASP A 479 18.74 -9.69 20.48
CA ASP A 479 19.05 -8.37 21.03
C ASP A 479 19.62 -7.43 19.96
N PRO A 480 19.26 -6.13 19.96
CA PRO A 480 19.74 -5.15 18.98
C PRO A 480 21.27 -4.95 18.97
N SER A 481 22.01 -5.47 19.94
CA SER A 481 23.48 -5.50 19.90
C SER A 481 24.05 -6.32 18.73
N HIS A 482 23.28 -7.26 18.17
CA HIS A 482 23.71 -8.10 17.03
C HIS A 482 23.25 -7.57 15.66
N LYS A 483 22.77 -6.32 15.61
CA LYS A 483 22.21 -5.72 14.40
C LYS A 483 23.26 -5.58 13.30
N GLY A 484 22.97 -6.13 12.13
CA GLY A 484 23.85 -6.17 10.96
C GLY A 484 24.97 -7.21 11.01
N GLU A 485 25.02 -8.04 12.06
CA GLU A 485 26.08 -9.05 12.24
C GLU A 485 25.62 -10.46 11.87
N THR A 486 24.32 -10.65 11.67
CA THR A 486 23.72 -11.97 11.40
C THR A 486 23.65 -12.33 9.93
N CYS A 487 23.56 -13.63 9.65
CA CYS A 487 23.14 -14.15 8.36
C CYS A 487 22.53 -15.55 8.50
N GLY A 488 21.67 -15.91 7.55
CA GLY A 488 20.94 -17.18 7.53
C GLY A 488 19.60 -16.98 6.83
N LEU A 489 18.70 -17.96 6.95
CA LEU A 489 17.32 -17.82 6.47
C LEU A 489 16.56 -16.65 7.14
N CYS A 490 16.99 -16.22 8.32
CA CYS A 490 16.41 -15.08 9.04
C CYS A 490 16.90 -13.71 8.57
N GLY A 491 17.67 -13.62 7.49
CA GLY A 491 18.19 -12.35 6.98
C GLY A 491 19.43 -11.87 7.73
N ASN A 492 19.73 -10.57 7.61
CA ASN A 492 20.95 -9.98 8.19
C ASN A 492 20.72 -9.02 9.38
N PHE A 493 19.44 -8.69 9.66
CA PHE A 493 19.01 -7.85 10.78
C PHE A 493 19.58 -6.44 10.70
N ASN A 494 19.36 -5.72 9.60
CA ASN A 494 19.87 -4.36 9.39
C ASN A 494 18.76 -3.31 9.13
N ASP A 495 17.50 -3.68 9.32
CA ASP A 495 16.27 -2.96 8.94
C ASP A 495 16.02 -2.83 7.43
N MET A 496 16.73 -3.53 6.54
CA MET A 496 16.55 -3.46 5.08
C MET A 496 16.05 -4.78 4.50
N GLN A 497 14.75 -4.86 4.21
CA GLN A 497 14.13 -6.07 3.66
C GLN A 497 14.62 -6.44 2.26
N THR A 498 15.07 -5.46 1.48
CA THR A 498 15.48 -5.68 0.09
C THR A 498 16.75 -6.53 -0.02
N ASP A 499 17.61 -6.54 1.01
CA ASP A 499 18.86 -7.29 1.02
C ASP A 499 18.85 -8.56 1.90
N ASP A 500 17.70 -8.91 2.48
CA ASP A 500 17.54 -10.14 3.28
C ASP A 500 17.85 -11.44 2.51
N PHE A 501 17.71 -11.42 1.18
CA PHE A 501 18.07 -12.55 0.32
C PHE A 501 19.53 -12.53 -0.12
N LYS A 502 20.38 -11.76 0.59
CA LYS A 502 21.82 -11.74 0.37
C LYS A 502 22.45 -13.04 0.85
N THR A 503 23.11 -13.71 -0.08
CA THR A 503 23.81 -14.97 0.17
C THR A 503 25.23 -14.72 0.69
N THR A 504 25.87 -15.75 1.25
CA THR A 504 27.29 -15.71 1.66
C THR A 504 28.26 -15.39 0.51
N SER A 505 27.81 -15.55 -0.74
CA SER A 505 28.57 -15.20 -1.94
C SER A 505 28.58 -13.70 -2.26
N GLY A 506 27.73 -12.90 -1.59
CA GLY A 506 27.69 -11.44 -1.66
C GLY A 506 26.58 -10.84 -2.52
N VAL A 507 25.79 -11.65 -3.24
CA VAL A 507 24.65 -11.20 -4.07
C VAL A 507 23.31 -11.51 -3.44
N ILE A 508 22.32 -10.69 -3.80
CA ILE A 508 20.90 -10.85 -3.46
C ILE A 508 20.25 -11.75 -4.51
N GLU A 509 19.51 -12.76 -4.06
CA GLU A 509 18.74 -13.68 -4.91
C GLU A 509 17.32 -13.16 -5.14
N GLY A 510 16.71 -13.47 -6.29
CA GLY A 510 15.36 -13.02 -6.66
C GLY A 510 14.22 -13.89 -6.14
N THR A 511 14.50 -15.11 -5.66
CA THR A 511 13.47 -16.05 -5.14
C THR A 511 13.90 -16.75 -3.86
N SER A 512 12.91 -17.13 -3.06
CA SER A 512 13.12 -17.77 -1.76
C SER A 512 13.80 -19.13 -1.86
N ALA A 513 13.51 -19.95 -2.88
CA ALA A 513 14.15 -21.26 -3.02
C ALA A 513 15.63 -21.10 -3.41
N ALA A 514 15.96 -20.19 -4.33
CA ALA A 514 17.34 -19.92 -4.73
C ALA A 514 18.17 -19.45 -3.52
N PHE A 515 17.63 -18.51 -2.75
CA PHE A 515 18.22 -18.06 -1.49
C PHE A 515 18.38 -19.20 -0.48
N GLY A 516 17.30 -19.92 -0.16
CA GLY A 516 17.29 -20.95 0.89
C GLY A 516 18.20 -22.14 0.59
N ASN A 517 18.37 -22.50 -0.68
CA ASN A 517 19.29 -23.55 -1.11
C ASN A 517 20.76 -23.22 -0.79
N THR A 518 21.13 -21.94 -0.65
CA THR A 518 22.48 -21.55 -0.24
C THR A 518 22.75 -21.77 1.25
N TRP A 519 21.71 -21.97 2.06
CA TRP A 519 21.77 -22.17 3.51
C TRP A 519 21.66 -23.63 3.95
N LYS A 520 21.76 -24.58 3.00
CA LYS A 520 21.82 -26.02 3.29
C LYS A 520 23.08 -26.36 4.09
N THR A 521 22.91 -27.13 5.15
CA THR A 521 24.04 -27.64 5.95
C THR A 521 24.75 -28.82 5.29
N ARG A 522 24.13 -29.47 4.29
CA ARG A 522 24.64 -30.67 3.63
C ARG A 522 24.56 -30.58 2.11
N ALA A 523 25.60 -31.07 1.45
CA ALA A 523 25.71 -31.05 0.00
C ALA A 523 24.85 -32.12 -0.70
N ASP A 524 24.48 -33.20 0.00
CA ASP A 524 23.65 -34.29 -0.53
C ASP A 524 22.14 -34.01 -0.42
N CYS A 525 21.76 -32.86 0.16
CA CYS A 525 20.36 -32.45 0.22
C CYS A 525 19.84 -31.97 -1.15
N PRO A 526 18.61 -32.36 -1.54
CA PRO A 526 17.99 -31.88 -2.76
C PRO A 526 17.83 -30.36 -2.72
N ASP A 527 17.93 -29.72 -3.88
CA ASP A 527 17.56 -28.31 -4.01
C ASP A 527 16.03 -28.19 -3.96
N ALA A 528 15.55 -27.31 -3.08
CA ALA A 528 14.16 -26.89 -3.08
C ALA A 528 13.83 -26.17 -4.39
N LYS A 529 12.61 -26.36 -4.89
CA LYS A 529 12.13 -25.74 -6.13
C LYS A 529 11.15 -24.63 -5.82
N ASN A 530 11.12 -23.60 -6.66
CA ASN A 530 10.03 -22.64 -6.65
C ASN A 530 8.74 -23.36 -7.06
N THR A 531 7.70 -23.22 -6.25
CA THR A 531 6.37 -23.79 -6.52
C THR A 531 5.34 -22.68 -6.38
N PHE A 532 4.51 -22.53 -7.40
CA PHE A 532 3.53 -21.43 -7.52
C PHE A 532 2.09 -21.95 -7.62
N GLU A 533 1.88 -23.21 -7.27
CA GLU A 533 0.56 -23.83 -7.25
C GLU A 533 -0.16 -23.45 -5.95
N ASP A 534 -1.34 -22.84 -6.07
CA ASP A 534 -2.22 -22.58 -4.93
C ASP A 534 -2.92 -23.88 -4.52
N PRO A 535 -2.63 -24.43 -3.32
CA PRO A 535 -3.22 -25.68 -2.85
C PRO A 535 -4.75 -25.63 -2.75
N CYS A 536 -5.34 -24.45 -2.57
CA CYS A 536 -6.79 -24.29 -2.51
C CYS A 536 -7.47 -24.49 -3.87
N THR A 537 -6.74 -24.32 -4.98
CA THR A 537 -7.30 -24.61 -6.32
C THR A 537 -7.42 -26.12 -6.61
N VAL A 538 -6.67 -26.95 -5.88
CA VAL A 538 -6.64 -28.41 -6.07
C VAL A 538 -7.84 -29.09 -5.39
N SER A 539 -8.34 -28.52 -4.28
CA SER A 539 -9.44 -29.08 -3.49
C SER A 539 -10.46 -28.02 -3.10
N ILE A 540 -11.61 -28.03 -3.79
CA ILE A 540 -12.74 -27.13 -3.50
C ILE A 540 -13.26 -27.31 -2.06
N GLN A 541 -13.22 -28.53 -1.53
CA GLN A 541 -13.68 -28.80 -0.17
C GLN A 541 -12.74 -28.15 0.87
N ASN A 542 -11.42 -28.23 0.64
CA ASN A 542 -10.47 -27.58 1.53
C ASN A 542 -10.50 -26.06 1.38
N ASP A 543 -10.69 -25.52 0.16
CA ASP A 543 -10.88 -24.09 -0.09
C ASP A 543 -12.05 -23.55 0.75
N GLN A 544 -13.23 -24.18 0.67
CA GLN A 544 -14.40 -23.75 1.46
C GLN A 544 -14.18 -23.84 2.98
N TYR A 545 -13.49 -24.88 3.44
CA TYR A 545 -13.14 -25.04 4.84
C TYR A 545 -12.16 -23.94 5.29
N ALA A 546 -11.12 -23.68 4.51
CA ALA A 546 -10.12 -22.66 4.77
C ALA A 546 -10.74 -21.26 4.76
N GLN A 547 -11.55 -20.92 3.75
CA GLN A 547 -12.24 -19.63 3.64
C GLN A 547 -13.06 -19.32 4.90
N HIS A 548 -13.80 -20.31 5.42
CA HIS A 548 -14.60 -20.13 6.62
C HIS A 548 -13.75 -19.86 7.88
N TRP A 549 -12.73 -20.69 8.14
CA TRP A 549 -11.97 -20.63 9.38
C TRP A 549 -10.87 -19.57 9.38
N CYS A 550 -10.12 -19.45 8.28
CA CYS A 550 -9.09 -18.43 8.11
C CYS A 550 -9.69 -17.03 7.92
N GLY A 551 -10.91 -16.94 7.37
CA GLY A 551 -11.66 -15.68 7.27
C GLY A 551 -11.90 -14.99 8.62
N LEU A 552 -11.92 -15.76 9.73
CA LEU A 552 -12.06 -15.21 11.09
C LEU A 552 -10.96 -14.21 11.44
N LEU A 553 -9.75 -14.36 10.90
CA LEU A 553 -8.62 -13.43 11.12
C LEU A 553 -8.90 -12.03 10.59
N SER A 554 -9.79 -11.90 9.61
CA SER A 554 -10.15 -10.63 8.98
C SER A 554 -11.51 -10.07 9.41
N ASP A 555 -12.29 -10.85 10.17
CA ASP A 555 -13.63 -10.50 10.62
C ASP A 555 -13.61 -9.38 11.67
N THR A 556 -14.16 -8.22 11.31
CA THR A 556 -14.17 -7.00 12.15
C THR A 556 -15.03 -7.13 13.41
N MET A 557 -15.89 -8.14 13.49
CA MET A 557 -16.67 -8.48 14.68
C MET A 557 -16.25 -9.84 15.29
N GLY A 558 -15.19 -10.44 14.73
CA GLY A 558 -14.69 -11.76 15.10
C GLY A 558 -13.85 -11.76 16.38
N PRO A 559 -13.39 -12.94 16.82
CA PRO A 559 -12.58 -13.10 18.04
C PRO A 559 -11.18 -12.47 17.95
N PHE A 560 -10.77 -12.03 16.76
CA PHE A 560 -9.44 -11.46 16.49
C PHE A 560 -9.47 -9.93 16.28
N ALA A 561 -10.66 -9.32 16.25
CA ALA A 561 -10.88 -7.92 15.88
C ALA A 561 -10.09 -6.91 16.72
N GLU A 562 -9.90 -7.19 18.02
CA GLU A 562 -9.15 -6.34 18.95
C GLU A 562 -7.69 -6.12 18.52
N CYS A 563 -7.12 -7.01 17.71
CA CYS A 563 -5.73 -6.93 17.27
C CYS A 563 -5.54 -6.26 15.90
N HIS A 564 -6.61 -6.04 15.12
CA HIS A 564 -6.52 -5.56 13.72
C HIS A 564 -5.87 -4.17 13.58
N SER A 565 -5.96 -3.32 14.61
CA SER A 565 -5.29 -2.00 14.61
C SER A 565 -3.78 -2.10 14.82
N THR A 566 -3.31 -3.19 15.41
CA THR A 566 -1.91 -3.35 15.84
C THR A 566 -1.13 -4.33 14.97
N VAL A 567 -1.76 -5.41 14.50
CA VAL A 567 -1.17 -6.41 13.60
C VAL A 567 -2.08 -6.57 12.38
N ASN A 568 -1.53 -6.42 11.17
CA ASN A 568 -2.31 -6.64 9.95
C ASN A 568 -2.55 -8.16 9.77
N PRO A 569 -3.82 -8.63 9.72
CA PRO A 569 -4.13 -10.05 9.59
C PRO A 569 -3.87 -10.65 8.20
N GLU A 570 -3.60 -9.83 7.18
CA GLU A 570 -3.59 -10.26 5.78
C GLU A 570 -2.59 -11.39 5.48
N VAL A 571 -1.32 -11.23 5.87
CA VAL A 571 -0.28 -12.26 5.66
C VAL A 571 -0.61 -13.55 6.41
N TYR A 572 -1.12 -13.43 7.65
CA TYR A 572 -1.52 -14.58 8.47
C TYR A 572 -2.73 -15.31 7.89
N GLN A 573 -3.67 -14.58 7.30
CA GLN A 573 -4.82 -15.16 6.60
C GLN A 573 -4.38 -15.90 5.33
N LYS A 574 -3.49 -15.31 4.53
CA LYS A 574 -2.90 -15.96 3.33
C LYS A 574 -2.17 -17.26 3.71
N ASN A 575 -1.32 -17.22 4.73
CA ASN A 575 -0.62 -18.41 5.24
C ASN A 575 -1.62 -19.45 5.79
N CYS A 576 -2.64 -19.02 6.54
CA CYS A 576 -3.69 -19.91 7.04
C CYS A 576 -4.43 -20.61 5.90
N MET A 577 -4.80 -19.88 4.84
CA MET A 577 -5.45 -20.44 3.66
C MET A 577 -4.57 -21.50 3.01
N PHE A 578 -3.32 -21.15 2.72
CA PHE A 578 -2.33 -22.04 2.12
C PHE A 578 -2.14 -23.32 2.95
N ASP A 579 -1.82 -23.18 4.23
CA ASP A 579 -1.56 -24.29 5.16
C ASP A 579 -2.79 -25.20 5.31
N THR A 580 -3.99 -24.62 5.44
CA THR A 580 -5.23 -25.39 5.63
C THR A 580 -5.58 -26.22 4.39
N CYS A 581 -5.32 -25.68 3.20
CA CYS A 581 -5.59 -26.35 1.94
C CYS A 581 -4.56 -27.43 1.59
N ASN A 582 -3.28 -27.16 1.89
CA ASN A 582 -2.17 -28.04 1.55
C ASN A 582 -2.03 -29.24 2.50
N CYS A 583 -2.36 -29.04 3.78
CA CYS A 583 -2.09 -30.00 4.84
C CYS A 583 -3.08 -31.17 4.86
N GLU A 584 -2.58 -32.40 5.05
CA GLU A 584 -3.42 -33.61 5.18
C GLU A 584 -4.42 -33.46 6.35
N LYS A 585 -3.99 -32.78 7.41
CA LYS A 585 -4.80 -32.51 8.60
C LYS A 585 -5.14 -31.02 8.71
N SER A 586 -6.06 -30.57 7.87
CA SER A 586 -6.46 -29.14 7.76
C SER A 586 -6.74 -28.45 9.10
N GLU A 587 -7.39 -29.11 10.08
CA GLU A 587 -7.65 -28.50 11.39
C GLU A 587 -6.36 -28.26 12.21
N GLU A 588 -5.36 -29.14 12.13
CA GLU A 588 -4.08 -28.96 12.86
C GLU A 588 -3.32 -27.74 12.30
N CYS A 589 -3.23 -27.65 10.98
CA CYS A 589 -2.54 -26.57 10.26
C CYS A 589 -3.27 -25.23 10.39
N MET A 590 -4.60 -25.19 10.22
CA MET A 590 -5.45 -24.02 10.49
C MET A 590 -5.24 -23.50 11.91
N CYS A 591 -5.26 -24.38 12.91
CA CYS A 591 -5.09 -23.97 14.31
C CYS A 591 -3.68 -23.46 14.64
N ALA A 592 -2.66 -23.94 13.91
CA ALA A 592 -1.28 -23.46 14.06
C ALA A 592 -1.16 -22.03 13.49
N ALA A 593 -1.72 -21.78 12.30
CA ALA A 593 -1.75 -20.46 11.69
C ALA A 593 -2.52 -19.44 12.56
N LEU A 594 -3.71 -19.80 13.06
CA LEU A 594 -4.47 -18.95 13.98
C LEU A 594 -3.67 -18.64 15.27
N SER A 595 -2.97 -19.63 15.85
CA SER A 595 -2.15 -19.38 17.04
C SER A 595 -0.94 -18.49 16.77
N SER A 596 -0.42 -18.48 15.54
CA SER A 596 0.71 -17.63 15.13
C SER A 596 0.29 -16.16 15.16
N TYR A 597 -0.91 -15.83 14.65
CA TYR A 597 -1.50 -14.51 14.76
C TYR A 597 -1.74 -14.09 16.21
N VAL A 598 -2.29 -14.99 17.05
CA VAL A 598 -2.47 -14.70 18.49
C VAL A 598 -1.15 -14.38 19.19
N ARG A 599 -0.07 -15.09 18.85
CA ARG A 599 1.27 -14.79 19.39
C ARG A 599 1.75 -13.41 18.93
N ALA A 600 1.59 -13.06 17.66
CA ALA A 600 1.96 -11.76 17.14
C ALA A 600 1.24 -10.61 17.87
N CYS A 601 -0.06 -10.78 18.15
CA CYS A 601 -0.85 -9.86 18.97
C CYS A 601 -0.28 -9.73 20.40
N ALA A 602 0.02 -10.87 21.05
CA ALA A 602 0.58 -10.88 22.40
C ALA A 602 1.97 -10.19 22.46
N ALA A 603 2.80 -10.33 21.41
CA ALA A 603 4.09 -9.66 21.33
C ALA A 603 3.98 -8.12 21.31
N LYS A 604 2.89 -7.60 20.74
CA LYS A 604 2.52 -6.18 20.73
C LYS A 604 1.66 -5.76 21.94
N GLY A 605 1.33 -6.69 22.84
CA GLY A 605 0.65 -6.42 24.12
C GLY A 605 -0.87 -6.62 24.12
N VAL A 606 -1.45 -7.11 23.02
CA VAL A 606 -2.89 -7.41 22.90
C VAL A 606 -3.13 -8.89 23.19
N PHE A 607 -3.87 -9.19 24.26
CA PHE A 607 -4.10 -10.57 24.73
C PHE A 607 -5.50 -11.06 24.38
N LEU A 608 -5.61 -11.86 23.32
CA LEU A 608 -6.89 -12.39 22.85
C LEU A 608 -7.36 -13.55 23.75
N THR A 609 -8.33 -13.29 24.63
CA THR A 609 -8.91 -14.33 25.50
C THR A 609 -10.16 -14.96 24.89
N GLY A 610 -10.32 -16.28 25.05
CA GLY A 610 -11.53 -16.97 24.61
C GLY A 610 -11.59 -17.35 23.13
N TRP A 611 -10.60 -17.01 22.31
CA TRP A 611 -10.59 -17.36 20.87
C TRP A 611 -10.69 -18.87 20.62
N ARG A 612 -10.09 -19.71 21.48
CA ARG A 612 -10.17 -21.18 21.36
C ARG A 612 -11.57 -21.76 21.67
N SER A 613 -12.49 -20.95 22.18
CA SER A 613 -13.89 -21.36 22.34
C SER A 613 -14.70 -21.23 21.04
N LYS A 614 -14.18 -20.45 20.07
CA LYS A 614 -14.79 -20.21 18.77
C LYS A 614 -14.14 -21.05 17.67
N ALA A 615 -12.82 -21.23 17.73
CA ALA A 615 -12.06 -22.12 16.84
C ALA A 615 -11.15 -23.03 17.67
N CYS A 616 -10.68 -24.17 17.14
CA CYS A 616 -9.61 -24.96 17.78
C CYS A 616 -9.88 -25.48 19.21
N THR A 617 -11.16 -25.72 19.56
CA THR A 617 -11.57 -26.06 20.93
C THR A 617 -10.98 -27.36 21.45
N LYS A 618 -10.60 -28.31 20.58
CA LYS A 618 -9.98 -29.58 20.99
C LYS A 618 -8.75 -29.37 21.87
N TYR A 619 -7.96 -28.34 21.63
CA TYR A 619 -6.74 -28.06 22.41
C TYR A 619 -7.01 -27.57 23.83
N THR A 620 -8.22 -27.07 24.10
CA THR A 620 -8.64 -26.71 25.46
C THR A 620 -9.16 -27.91 26.25
N THR A 621 -9.78 -28.88 25.58
CA THR A 621 -10.36 -30.08 26.20
C THR A 621 -9.37 -31.23 26.33
N LEU A 622 -8.25 -31.18 25.59
CA LEU A 622 -7.16 -32.17 25.65
C LEU A 622 -6.24 -32.03 26.87
N CYS A 623 -6.38 -30.98 27.70
CA CYS A 623 -5.56 -30.84 28.90
C CYS A 623 -5.79 -32.03 29.86
N PRO A 624 -4.72 -32.68 30.36
CA PRO A 624 -4.85 -33.76 31.34
C PRO A 624 -5.60 -33.29 32.59
N LYS A 625 -6.31 -34.19 33.30
CA LYS A 625 -7.17 -33.85 34.45
C LYS A 625 -6.49 -33.03 35.57
N SER A 626 -5.16 -33.15 35.72
CA SER A 626 -4.38 -32.41 36.71
C SER A 626 -4.01 -30.98 36.26
N LEU A 627 -4.16 -30.67 34.98
CA LEU A 627 -3.77 -29.41 34.35
C LEU A 627 -5.03 -28.63 33.92
N LYS A 628 -4.92 -27.31 33.86
CA LYS A 628 -5.96 -26.42 33.35
C LYS A 628 -5.42 -25.57 32.21
N TYR A 629 -6.23 -25.39 31.17
CA TYR A 629 -5.90 -24.52 30.06
C TYR A 629 -5.93 -23.04 30.49
N THR A 630 -4.89 -22.30 30.11
CA THR A 630 -4.71 -20.87 30.43
C THR A 630 -4.22 -20.12 29.19
N TYR A 631 -4.76 -18.92 28.94
CA TYR A 631 -4.41 -18.07 27.79
C TYR A 631 -3.17 -17.19 28.02
N ASN A 632 -2.80 -16.96 29.28
CA ASN A 632 -1.67 -16.13 29.66
C ASN A 632 -0.79 -16.90 30.64
N VAL A 633 0.26 -17.52 30.12
CA VAL A 633 1.29 -18.25 30.86
C VAL A 633 2.59 -17.45 30.74
N ASP A 634 3.01 -16.87 31.87
CA ASP A 634 4.25 -16.10 32.03
C ASP A 634 5.32 -16.93 32.76
N SER A 635 6.46 -16.33 33.08
CA SER A 635 7.55 -16.95 33.85
C SER A 635 7.12 -17.38 35.28
N CYS A 636 7.99 -18.11 35.99
CA CYS A 636 7.72 -18.63 37.35
C CYS A 636 6.57 -19.65 37.47
N GLN A 637 6.40 -20.56 36.51
CA GLN A 637 5.39 -21.59 36.67
C GLN A 637 5.74 -22.53 37.84
N PRO A 638 4.78 -22.91 38.70
CA PRO A 638 5.05 -23.68 39.91
C PRO A 638 5.51 -25.10 39.56
N THR A 639 6.79 -25.40 39.76
CA THR A 639 7.37 -26.74 39.60
C THR A 639 7.82 -27.27 40.96
N CYS A 640 7.86 -28.58 41.13
CA CYS A 640 8.38 -29.18 42.36
C CYS A 640 9.86 -28.80 42.61
N ARG A 641 10.62 -28.51 41.55
CA ARG A 641 12.01 -28.05 41.63
C ARG A 641 12.12 -26.61 42.17
N SER A 642 11.20 -25.70 41.80
CA SER A 642 11.19 -24.32 42.31
C SER A 642 10.84 -24.19 43.80
N LEU A 643 10.38 -25.27 44.45
CA LEU A 643 10.22 -25.34 45.90
C LEU A 643 11.52 -25.68 46.64
N SER A 644 12.49 -26.30 45.97
CA SER A 644 13.73 -26.80 46.56
C SER A 644 14.96 -25.96 46.17
N GLU A 645 14.92 -25.29 45.02
CA GLU A 645 16.01 -24.46 44.46
C GLU A 645 15.46 -23.09 44.00
N PRO A 646 16.28 -22.02 43.99
CA PRO A 646 15.88 -20.73 43.41
C PRO A 646 15.45 -20.90 41.95
N ASP A 647 14.25 -20.42 41.61
CA ASP A 647 13.73 -20.52 40.25
C ASP A 647 14.45 -19.53 39.32
N VAL A 648 15.41 -20.04 38.58
CA VAL A 648 16.19 -19.27 37.59
C VAL A 648 15.36 -18.81 36.39
N THR A 649 14.15 -19.33 36.20
CA THR A 649 13.26 -18.94 35.10
C THR A 649 12.49 -17.65 35.40
N CYS A 650 12.36 -17.27 36.67
CA CYS A 650 11.55 -16.14 37.11
C CYS A 650 12.00 -14.78 36.60
N SER A 651 13.30 -14.59 36.39
CA SER A 651 13.85 -13.34 35.86
C SER A 651 13.79 -13.26 34.33
N ILE A 652 13.45 -14.36 33.65
CA ILE A 652 13.41 -14.44 32.19
C ILE A 652 12.06 -13.88 31.72
N LYS A 653 12.11 -12.84 30.89
CA LYS A 653 10.94 -12.24 30.26
C LYS A 653 10.81 -12.79 28.83
N PHE A 654 9.60 -13.20 28.47
CA PHE A 654 9.27 -13.69 27.12
C PHE A 654 7.83 -13.27 26.77
N VAL A 655 7.44 -13.42 25.50
CA VAL A 655 6.06 -13.13 25.08
C VAL A 655 5.12 -14.16 25.72
N PRO A 656 4.11 -13.77 26.52
CA PRO A 656 3.28 -14.74 27.20
C PRO A 656 2.59 -15.72 26.24
N VAL A 657 2.54 -16.98 26.63
CA VAL A 657 2.06 -18.08 25.77
C VAL A 657 0.79 -18.71 26.34
N ASP A 658 0.08 -19.48 25.53
CA ASP A 658 -1.07 -20.27 25.99
C ASP A 658 -0.70 -21.76 26.19
N GLY A 659 -1.56 -22.48 26.90
CA GLY A 659 -1.41 -23.93 27.08
C GLY A 659 -1.92 -24.44 28.42
N CYS A 660 -1.69 -25.72 28.68
CA CYS A 660 -2.07 -26.37 29.93
C CYS A 660 -1.00 -26.13 31.00
N THR A 661 -1.41 -25.60 32.15
CA THR A 661 -0.55 -25.36 33.34
C THR A 661 -1.22 -25.87 34.62
N CYS A 662 -0.48 -25.92 35.72
CA CYS A 662 -0.99 -26.32 37.02
C CYS A 662 -1.93 -25.27 37.62
N MET A 663 -2.93 -25.73 38.38
CA MET A 663 -3.81 -24.83 39.12
C MET A 663 -3.09 -24.24 40.33
N ASN A 664 -3.48 -23.03 40.74
CA ASN A 664 -2.95 -22.36 41.93
C ASN A 664 -2.97 -23.29 43.16
N GLY A 665 -1.80 -23.46 43.79
CA GLY A 665 -1.61 -24.34 44.94
C GLY A 665 -1.10 -25.76 44.63
N THR A 666 -0.87 -26.08 43.35
CA THR A 666 -0.25 -27.35 42.89
C THR A 666 1.00 -27.08 42.05
N TYR A 667 1.93 -28.04 42.04
CA TYR A 667 3.27 -27.92 41.45
C TYR A 667 3.50 -29.06 40.47
N MET A 668 4.12 -28.77 39.32
CA MET A 668 4.44 -29.78 38.31
C MET A 668 5.61 -30.65 38.77
N ASP A 669 5.42 -31.95 38.83
CA ASP A 669 6.47 -32.94 39.08
C ASP A 669 7.24 -33.32 37.80
N ASP A 670 8.33 -34.09 37.94
CA ASP A 670 9.16 -34.54 36.80
C ASP A 670 8.40 -35.44 35.80
N SER A 671 7.22 -35.95 36.15
CA SER A 671 6.35 -36.74 35.27
C SER A 671 5.34 -35.89 34.49
N GLY A 672 5.33 -34.57 34.71
CA GLY A 672 4.40 -33.63 34.08
C GLY A 672 3.02 -33.57 34.74
N LYS A 673 2.86 -34.08 35.96
CA LYS A 673 1.59 -34.03 36.72
C LYS A 673 1.64 -32.95 37.79
N CYS A 674 0.49 -32.32 38.03
CA CYS A 674 0.37 -31.33 39.11
C CYS A 674 0.06 -32.02 40.43
N VAL A 675 0.96 -31.89 41.40
CA VAL A 675 0.83 -32.48 42.73
C VAL A 675 0.83 -31.38 43.80
N PRO A 676 0.24 -31.60 44.98
CA PRO A 676 0.38 -30.68 46.10
C PRO A 676 1.85 -30.55 46.53
N ALA A 677 2.24 -29.38 47.06
CA ALA A 677 3.63 -29.12 47.52
C ALA A 677 4.19 -30.20 48.46
N SER A 678 3.33 -30.81 49.27
CA SER A 678 3.70 -31.89 50.21
C SER A 678 4.14 -33.19 49.55
N SER A 679 3.91 -33.34 48.25
CA SER A 679 4.20 -34.56 47.47
C SER A 679 5.39 -34.37 46.51
N CYS A 680 6.09 -33.24 46.57
CA CYS A 680 7.26 -32.96 45.73
C CYS A 680 8.55 -33.64 46.28
N PRO A 681 9.41 -34.21 45.43
CA PRO A 681 10.69 -34.83 45.83
C PRO A 681 11.80 -33.79 46.13
N CYS A 682 12.88 -34.21 46.79
CA CYS A 682 14.11 -33.40 46.94
C CYS A 682 15.04 -33.63 45.75
N TYR A 683 15.86 -32.63 45.36
CA TYR A 683 16.75 -32.74 44.20
C TYR A 683 18.23 -32.64 44.63
N TYR A 684 19.08 -33.57 44.20
CA TYR A 684 20.54 -33.55 44.46
C TYR A 684 21.34 -33.92 43.21
N LYS A 685 22.23 -33.02 42.76
CA LYS A 685 23.01 -33.15 41.51
C LYS A 685 22.16 -33.52 40.28
N GLY A 686 20.94 -32.96 40.19
CA GLY A 686 20.02 -33.20 39.08
C GLY A 686 19.24 -34.53 39.13
N MET A 687 19.38 -35.35 40.18
CA MET A 687 18.58 -36.56 40.39
C MET A 687 17.51 -36.36 41.47
N PRO A 688 16.25 -36.83 41.26
CA PRO A 688 15.21 -36.78 42.27
C PRO A 688 15.45 -37.85 43.35
N LEU A 689 15.46 -37.43 44.61
CA LEU A 689 15.57 -38.29 45.78
C LEU A 689 14.27 -38.26 46.59
N SER A 690 13.74 -39.45 46.84
CA SER A 690 12.61 -39.63 47.75
C SER A 690 13.06 -39.35 49.18
N SER A 691 12.16 -38.83 50.02
CA SER A 691 12.47 -38.58 51.42
C SER A 691 12.88 -39.89 52.13
N GLY A 692 14.13 -39.96 52.61
CA GLY A 692 14.71 -41.15 53.26
C GLY A 692 15.67 -41.99 52.40
N GLU A 693 15.93 -41.60 51.16
CA GLU A 693 16.76 -42.35 50.21
C GLU A 693 18.27 -42.02 50.36
N VAL A 694 19.13 -43.03 50.22
CA VAL A 694 20.60 -42.94 50.39
C VAL A 694 21.29 -43.39 49.10
N VAL A 695 22.19 -42.57 48.55
CA VAL A 695 22.92 -42.89 47.32
C VAL A 695 24.38 -43.20 47.61
N HIS A 696 24.85 -44.34 47.09
CA HIS A 696 26.24 -44.78 47.15
C HIS A 696 26.90 -44.54 45.80
N ASP A 697 27.93 -43.70 45.74
CA ASP A 697 28.73 -43.52 44.53
C ASP A 697 30.22 -43.44 44.90
N ASN A 698 31.02 -44.31 44.29
CA ASN A 698 32.49 -44.39 44.41
C ASN A 698 33.06 -44.19 45.83
N GLY A 699 32.51 -44.90 46.83
CA GLY A 699 33.04 -44.90 48.20
C GLY A 699 32.72 -43.64 49.03
N VAL A 700 31.88 -42.74 48.51
CA VAL A 700 31.40 -41.54 49.21
C VAL A 700 29.91 -41.72 49.52
N VAL A 701 29.53 -41.43 50.77
CA VAL A 701 28.16 -41.57 51.29
C VAL A 701 27.51 -40.18 51.32
N CYS A 702 26.45 -40.01 50.53
CA CYS A 702 25.65 -38.78 50.47
C CYS A 702 24.27 -39.04 51.08
N THR A 703 23.95 -38.40 52.21
CA THR A 703 22.69 -38.61 52.93
C THR A 703 21.82 -37.35 52.86
N CYS A 704 20.56 -37.49 52.41
CA CYS A 704 19.57 -36.41 52.33
C CYS A 704 18.67 -36.43 53.58
N THR A 705 18.88 -35.50 54.51
CA THR A 705 17.98 -35.27 55.66
C THR A 705 17.57 -33.81 55.71
N TYR A 706 16.26 -33.55 55.72
CA TYR A 706 15.67 -32.20 55.77
C TYR A 706 16.21 -31.22 54.71
N GLY A 707 16.43 -31.70 53.49
CA GLY A 707 16.84 -30.85 52.37
C GLY A 707 18.30 -30.35 52.39
N LYS A 708 19.20 -30.98 53.18
CA LYS A 708 20.65 -30.70 53.16
C LYS A 708 21.48 -31.97 52.90
N LEU A 709 22.54 -31.82 52.10
CA LEU A 709 23.46 -32.89 51.67
C LEU A 709 24.93 -32.54 51.93
N SER A 710 25.79 -33.56 52.12
CA SER A 710 27.22 -33.45 52.50
C SER A 710 28.08 -34.57 51.87
N CYS A 711 29.11 -34.26 51.03
CA CYS A 711 30.00 -35.23 50.30
C CYS A 711 31.41 -34.65 49.89
N ILE A 712 32.47 -35.48 49.63
CA ILE A 712 33.90 -35.08 49.31
C ILE A 712 34.63 -35.99 48.25
N GLY A 713 35.41 -35.45 47.25
CA GLY A 713 36.58 -36.12 46.52
C GLY A 713 36.71 -36.09 44.93
N GLU A 714 37.96 -36.01 44.34
CA GLU A 714 38.41 -35.64 42.93
C GLU A 714 38.83 -36.78 41.91
N LYS A 715 39.06 -36.47 40.59
CA LYS A 715 39.43 -37.39 39.44
C LYS A 715 40.47 -36.81 38.41
N PRO A 716 41.30 -37.64 37.69
CA PRO A 716 42.22 -37.22 36.58
C PRO A 716 42.00 -37.88 35.16
N GLU A 717 42.84 -37.49 34.16
CA GLU A 717 42.73 -37.50 32.66
C GLU A 717 43.43 -38.66 31.82
N PRO A 718 43.25 -38.76 30.45
CA PRO A 718 43.99 -39.69 29.55
C PRO A 718 44.58 -39.13 28.19
N VAL A 719 45.50 -39.85 27.49
CA VAL A 719 46.18 -39.49 26.18
C VAL A 719 46.59 -40.70 25.28
N CYS A 720 46.70 -40.56 23.92
CA CYS A 720 47.55 -41.37 22.97
C CYS A 720 47.92 -40.66 21.61
N VAL A 721 48.92 -41.16 20.84
CA VAL A 721 49.74 -40.49 19.75
C VAL A 721 50.07 -41.46 18.51
N PRO A 722 50.42 -40.98 17.26
CA PRO A 722 50.24 -41.52 15.84
C PRO A 722 51.27 -42.53 15.19
N PRO A 723 51.26 -42.87 13.83
CA PRO A 723 50.76 -42.15 12.59
C PRO A 723 49.94 -42.89 11.47
N MET A 724 48.70 -42.40 11.23
CA MET A 724 47.70 -42.50 10.10
C MET A 724 46.84 -43.76 9.83
N VAL A 725 45.49 -43.59 9.68
CA VAL A 725 44.44 -44.65 9.53
C VAL A 725 43.13 -44.21 8.79
N TYR A 726 42.43 -45.18 8.19
CA TYR A 726 41.05 -45.24 7.62
C TYR A 726 39.93 -44.92 8.65
N VAL A 727 38.82 -44.28 8.22
CA VAL A 727 37.73 -43.84 9.12
C VAL A 727 36.59 -44.87 9.21
N ASP A 728 36.62 -45.64 10.31
CA ASP A 728 35.52 -46.50 10.75
C ASP A 728 34.92 -45.93 12.05
N CYS A 729 33.69 -45.42 11.97
CA CYS A 729 32.99 -44.75 13.07
C CYS A 729 32.55 -45.71 14.20
N GLY A 730 32.77 -47.03 14.06
CA GLY A 730 32.53 -47.99 15.13
C GLY A 730 33.59 -48.02 16.24
N ASN A 731 34.78 -47.42 16.02
CA ASN A 731 35.91 -47.48 16.97
C ASN A 731 36.80 -46.22 16.98
N ALA A 732 36.33 -45.08 16.44
CA ALA A 732 37.11 -43.85 16.30
C ALA A 732 36.94 -42.88 17.49
N THR A 733 38.02 -42.18 17.87
CA THR A 733 38.03 -41.11 18.89
C THR A 733 37.40 -39.80 18.39
N ALA A 734 36.93 -39.00 19.35
CA ALA A 734 35.92 -37.92 19.28
C ALA A 734 36.07 -36.74 18.28
N ASN A 735 37.08 -36.68 17.40
CA ASN A 735 37.28 -35.56 16.46
C ASN A 735 37.23 -35.96 14.97
N VAL A 736 36.73 -37.15 14.64
CA VAL A 736 36.63 -37.61 13.24
C VAL A 736 35.19 -37.48 12.74
N VAL A 737 34.99 -36.62 11.74
CA VAL A 737 33.66 -36.20 11.26
C VAL A 737 33.06 -37.10 10.16
N GLY A 738 33.83 -38.09 9.68
CA GLY A 738 33.38 -39.08 8.69
C GLY A 738 33.03 -38.49 7.31
N ALA A 739 32.45 -39.32 6.42
CA ALA A 739 31.97 -38.89 5.10
C ALA A 739 30.79 -37.92 5.16
N GLY A 740 30.13 -37.80 6.32
CA GLY A 740 29.02 -36.88 6.55
C GLY A 740 29.39 -35.39 6.46
N CYS A 741 30.68 -35.06 6.44
CA CYS A 741 31.23 -33.70 6.45
C CYS A 741 32.06 -33.34 5.21
N GLN A 742 31.91 -34.11 4.13
CA GLN A 742 32.60 -33.82 2.87
C GLN A 742 32.14 -32.46 2.31
N LYS A 743 33.08 -31.53 2.14
CA LYS A 743 32.85 -30.20 1.56
C LYS A 743 32.54 -30.31 0.06
N SER A 744 31.57 -29.52 -0.39
CA SER A 744 31.28 -29.26 -1.81
C SER A 744 31.49 -27.77 -2.13
N CYS A 745 31.43 -27.40 -3.41
CA CYS A 745 31.44 -25.99 -3.80
C CYS A 745 30.31 -25.15 -3.17
N GLN A 746 29.19 -25.78 -2.79
CA GLN A 746 28.06 -25.13 -2.11
C GLN A 746 28.26 -25.03 -0.59
N THR A 747 28.94 -25.99 0.05
CA THR A 747 29.09 -26.04 1.53
C THR A 747 30.48 -25.66 2.03
N LEU A 748 31.33 -25.06 1.19
CA LEU A 748 32.74 -24.80 1.52
C LEU A 748 32.91 -23.90 2.76
N ASP A 749 32.10 -22.85 2.90
CA ASP A 749 32.13 -21.89 4.01
C ASP A 749 31.25 -22.30 5.20
N MET A 750 30.49 -23.40 5.09
CA MET A 750 29.63 -23.92 6.16
C MET A 750 30.42 -24.87 7.06
N GLU A 751 30.44 -24.68 8.38
CA GLU A 751 31.10 -25.66 9.27
C GLU A 751 30.40 -27.02 9.22
N CYS A 752 31.04 -28.10 9.70
CA CYS A 752 30.34 -29.38 9.70
C CYS A 752 29.47 -29.58 10.94
N TYR A 753 28.16 -29.77 10.73
CA TYR A 753 27.16 -29.83 11.78
C TYR A 753 26.58 -31.25 12.05
N LYS A 754 27.22 -32.35 11.58
CA LYS A 754 26.74 -33.73 11.79
C LYS A 754 26.86 -34.18 13.25
N THR A 755 25.76 -34.71 13.80
CA THR A 755 25.62 -35.23 15.20
C THR A 755 26.32 -36.56 15.49
N HIS A 756 26.82 -37.26 14.46
CA HIS A 756 27.54 -38.53 14.58
C HIS A 756 28.45 -38.76 13.37
N CYS A 757 29.57 -39.45 13.59
CA CYS A 757 30.50 -39.88 12.55
C CYS A 757 29.79 -40.88 11.60
N VAL A 758 29.88 -40.66 10.29
CA VAL A 758 29.38 -41.58 9.25
C VAL A 758 30.55 -42.19 8.48
N SER A 759 30.72 -43.51 8.53
CA SER A 759 31.80 -44.21 7.82
C SER A 759 31.59 -44.10 6.31
N GLY A 760 32.60 -43.66 5.55
CA GLY A 760 32.51 -43.53 4.09
C GLY A 760 33.74 -42.91 3.45
N CYS A 761 33.75 -42.80 2.12
CA CYS A 761 34.86 -42.22 1.35
C CYS A 761 34.74 -40.70 1.25
N VAL A 762 35.87 -39.99 1.36
CA VAL A 762 35.98 -38.52 1.27
C VAL A 762 36.90 -38.15 0.09
N CYS A 763 36.73 -36.96 -0.50
CA CYS A 763 37.66 -36.46 -1.52
C CYS A 763 39.07 -36.33 -0.92
N PRO A 764 40.14 -36.46 -1.73
CA PRO A 764 41.52 -36.26 -1.27
C PRO A 764 41.74 -34.88 -0.64
N HIS A 765 42.74 -34.75 0.24
CA HIS A 765 43.13 -33.46 0.83
C HIS A 765 43.28 -32.39 -0.27
N ASN A 766 42.60 -31.24 -0.10
CA ASN A 766 42.55 -30.08 -1.01
C ASN A 766 41.60 -30.19 -2.23
N GLN A 767 40.65 -31.13 -2.26
CA GLN A 767 39.59 -31.16 -3.27
C GLN A 767 38.19 -31.22 -2.65
N VAL A 768 37.21 -30.65 -3.35
CA VAL A 768 35.81 -30.52 -2.90
C VAL A 768 34.86 -31.10 -3.95
N LEU A 769 33.69 -31.57 -3.52
CA LEU A 769 32.69 -32.13 -4.43
C LEU A 769 32.14 -31.05 -5.38
N ASP A 770 32.08 -31.37 -6.66
CA ASP A 770 31.55 -30.52 -7.74
C ASP A 770 30.00 -30.53 -7.87
N GLY A 771 29.31 -31.28 -7.01
CA GLY A 771 27.85 -31.47 -7.06
C GLY A 771 27.36 -32.48 -8.12
N LYS A 772 28.25 -33.03 -8.95
CA LYS A 772 27.99 -34.08 -9.96
C LYS A 772 28.71 -35.40 -9.69
N GLY A 773 29.40 -35.49 -8.54
CA GLY A 773 30.11 -36.69 -8.08
C GLY A 773 31.61 -36.70 -8.37
N GLY A 774 32.18 -35.61 -8.88
CA GLY A 774 33.62 -35.40 -9.07
C GLY A 774 34.25 -34.54 -7.96
N CYS A 775 35.59 -34.55 -7.86
CA CYS A 775 36.35 -33.71 -6.92
C CYS A 775 37.14 -32.65 -7.71
N ILE A 776 36.95 -31.36 -7.41
CA ILE A 776 37.63 -30.22 -8.04
C ILE A 776 38.38 -29.36 -7.01
N ALA A 777 39.28 -28.49 -7.47
CA ALA A 777 39.98 -27.55 -6.59
C ALA A 777 39.02 -26.43 -6.11
N PRO A 778 39.16 -25.93 -4.87
CA PRO A 778 38.32 -24.84 -4.35
C PRO A 778 38.33 -23.56 -5.21
N GLU A 779 39.44 -23.24 -5.87
CA GLU A 779 39.56 -22.12 -6.82
C GLU A 779 38.74 -22.29 -8.11
N ASP A 780 38.44 -23.52 -8.51
CA ASP A 780 37.66 -23.83 -9.72
C ASP A 780 36.16 -23.91 -9.46
N CYS A 781 35.72 -23.67 -8.23
CA CYS A 781 34.31 -23.72 -7.89
C CYS A 781 33.52 -22.57 -8.52
N PRO A 782 32.35 -22.84 -9.11
CA PRO A 782 31.51 -21.82 -9.75
C PRO A 782 30.78 -20.94 -8.72
N CYS A 783 30.40 -19.73 -9.13
CA CYS A 783 29.45 -18.89 -8.39
C CYS A 783 28.01 -19.30 -8.75
N ILE A 784 27.08 -19.16 -7.82
CA ILE A 784 25.65 -19.42 -8.07
C ILE A 784 24.91 -18.08 -8.01
N HIS A 785 23.97 -17.87 -8.94
CA HIS A 785 23.03 -16.75 -8.90
C HIS A 785 21.72 -17.13 -9.59
N ASN A 786 20.60 -16.94 -8.90
CA ASN A 786 19.23 -17.31 -9.31
C ASN A 786 19.11 -18.75 -9.80
N GLY A 787 19.70 -19.68 -9.04
CA GLY A 787 19.73 -21.12 -9.36
C GLY A 787 20.65 -21.53 -10.52
N ASN A 788 21.30 -20.58 -11.21
CA ASN A 788 22.24 -20.87 -12.29
C ASN A 788 23.70 -20.84 -11.81
N SER A 789 24.55 -21.65 -12.43
CA SER A 789 25.96 -21.80 -12.09
C SER A 789 26.87 -21.10 -13.11
N TYR A 790 27.80 -20.27 -12.63
CA TYR A 790 28.69 -19.42 -13.41
C TYR A 790 30.16 -19.76 -13.14
N SER A 791 30.94 -19.90 -14.20
CA SER A 791 32.37 -20.22 -14.10
C SER A 791 33.18 -19.01 -13.60
N PRO A 792 34.34 -19.22 -12.93
CA PRO A 792 35.22 -18.12 -12.55
C PRO A 792 35.58 -17.22 -13.74
N GLY A 793 35.39 -15.91 -13.59
CA GLY A 793 35.61 -14.90 -14.63
C GLY A 793 34.37 -14.51 -15.45
N GLU A 794 33.25 -15.24 -15.32
CA GLU A 794 31.97 -14.83 -15.91
C GLU A 794 31.36 -13.65 -15.14
N SER A 795 30.60 -12.81 -15.84
CA SER A 795 29.97 -11.61 -15.29
C SER A 795 28.45 -11.65 -15.45
N ILE A 796 27.74 -11.15 -14.44
CA ILE A 796 26.28 -10.95 -14.43
C ILE A 796 25.97 -9.48 -14.17
N ARG A 797 24.76 -9.06 -14.51
CA ARG A 797 24.24 -7.72 -14.20
C ARG A 797 23.20 -7.82 -13.09
N VAL A 798 23.37 -7.06 -12.01
CA VAL A 798 22.41 -6.96 -10.90
C VAL A 798 22.01 -5.49 -10.80
N GLY A 799 20.79 -5.18 -11.25
CA GLY A 799 20.35 -3.79 -11.43
C GLY A 799 21.24 -3.04 -12.42
N CYS A 800 21.87 -1.95 -11.95
CA CYS A 800 22.84 -1.17 -12.70
C CYS A 800 24.29 -1.67 -12.56
N ASN A 801 24.55 -2.61 -11.63
CA ASN A 801 25.89 -3.07 -11.29
C ASN A 801 26.34 -4.29 -12.11
N ASN A 802 27.65 -4.36 -12.38
CA ASN A 802 28.27 -5.51 -13.04
C ASN A 802 29.06 -6.33 -12.01
N CYS A 803 28.71 -7.60 -11.86
CA CYS A 803 29.29 -8.51 -10.88
C CYS A 803 30.10 -9.58 -11.60
N THR A 804 31.36 -9.77 -11.22
CA THR A 804 32.22 -10.82 -11.79
C THR A 804 32.50 -11.91 -10.77
N CYS A 805 32.32 -13.16 -11.17
CA CYS A 805 32.60 -14.32 -10.33
C CYS A 805 34.11 -14.47 -10.11
N ARG A 806 34.56 -14.33 -8.87
CA ARG A 806 35.96 -14.58 -8.47
C ARG A 806 35.99 -15.33 -7.14
N ASN A 807 36.61 -16.51 -7.14
CA ASN A 807 36.74 -17.36 -5.94
C ASN A 807 35.38 -17.65 -5.26
N ARG A 808 34.35 -18.04 -6.03
CA ARG A 808 32.95 -18.23 -5.61
C ARG A 808 32.21 -17.01 -5.05
N LYS A 809 32.86 -15.85 -4.98
CA LYS A 809 32.24 -14.59 -4.57
C LYS A 809 31.99 -13.72 -5.77
N TRP A 810 30.90 -12.97 -5.70
CA TRP A 810 30.61 -11.95 -6.69
C TRP A 810 31.32 -10.66 -6.28
N GLN A 811 32.21 -10.18 -7.13
CA GLN A 811 32.77 -8.84 -7.01
C GLN A 811 31.95 -7.91 -7.91
N CYS A 812 31.06 -7.14 -7.29
CA CYS A 812 30.18 -6.18 -7.96
C CYS A 812 30.76 -4.76 -7.93
N SER A 813 30.41 -3.96 -8.93
CA SER A 813 30.48 -2.50 -8.79
C SER A 813 29.48 -2.01 -7.74
N GLU A 814 29.72 -0.82 -7.18
CA GLU A 814 28.89 -0.17 -6.16
C GLU A 814 28.25 1.12 -6.72
N GLU A 815 27.77 1.06 -7.96
CA GLU A 815 27.02 2.16 -8.57
C GLU A 815 25.60 2.19 -8.00
N PRO A 816 25.11 3.36 -7.54
CA PRO A 816 23.78 3.46 -6.96
C PRO A 816 22.71 3.47 -8.08
N CYS A 817 21.74 2.57 -7.98
CA CYS A 817 20.73 2.35 -9.01
C CYS A 817 19.45 3.17 -8.77
N LEU A 818 18.66 3.38 -9.82
CA LEU A 818 17.32 3.94 -9.68
C LEU A 818 16.39 2.89 -9.04
N GLU A 819 15.59 3.31 -8.07
CA GLU A 819 14.53 2.46 -7.51
C GLU A 819 13.16 2.83 -8.07
N THR A 820 12.23 1.88 -8.03
CA THR A 820 10.92 1.98 -8.70
C THR A 820 9.77 1.79 -7.71
N CYS A 821 8.86 2.75 -7.67
CA CYS A 821 7.51 2.57 -7.12
C CYS A 821 6.57 2.18 -8.25
N SER A 822 5.69 1.19 -8.04
CA SER A 822 4.69 0.78 -9.02
C SER A 822 3.28 0.79 -8.45
N VAL A 823 2.33 1.24 -9.26
CA VAL A 823 0.89 1.16 -8.99
C VAL A 823 0.25 0.54 -10.22
N TYR A 824 -0.56 -0.51 -10.07
CA TYR A 824 -1.24 -1.15 -11.19
C TYR A 824 -2.58 -1.76 -10.77
N GLY A 825 -3.39 -2.13 -11.76
CA GLY A 825 -4.69 -2.74 -11.51
C GLY A 825 -5.62 -1.85 -10.69
N ASP A 826 -6.44 -2.47 -9.85
CA ASP A 826 -7.42 -1.81 -8.99
C ASP A 826 -6.85 -1.37 -7.63
N GLY A 827 -5.61 -0.88 -7.60
CA GLY A 827 -5.00 -0.34 -6.38
C GLY A 827 -3.94 -1.22 -5.73
N HIS A 828 -3.18 -1.97 -6.53
CA HIS A 828 -2.00 -2.69 -6.08
C HIS A 828 -0.78 -1.76 -6.08
N TYR A 829 -0.14 -1.59 -4.93
CA TYR A 829 1.03 -0.72 -4.76
C TYR A 829 2.29 -1.53 -4.44
N THR A 830 3.44 -1.05 -4.90
CA THR A 830 4.76 -1.46 -4.44
C THR A 830 5.58 -0.19 -4.22
N THR A 831 6.03 0.02 -2.99
CA THR A 831 6.85 1.19 -2.59
C THR A 831 8.26 1.11 -3.18
N PHE A 832 9.03 2.20 -3.05
CA PHE A 832 10.44 2.20 -3.46
C PHE A 832 11.30 1.19 -2.69
N ASP A 833 10.91 0.84 -1.47
CA ASP A 833 11.61 -0.13 -0.63
C ASP A 833 11.03 -1.56 -0.78
N GLY A 834 10.16 -1.77 -1.77
CA GLY A 834 9.65 -3.08 -2.17
C GLY A 834 8.45 -3.58 -1.38
N LYS A 835 7.87 -2.76 -0.49
CA LYS A 835 6.69 -3.14 0.29
C LYS A 835 5.44 -3.12 -0.57
N ARG A 836 4.68 -4.22 -0.55
CA ARG A 836 3.41 -4.36 -1.25
C ARG A 836 2.21 -4.15 -0.35
N PHE A 837 1.17 -3.51 -0.89
CA PHE A 837 -0.11 -3.35 -0.22
C PHE A 837 -1.21 -3.00 -1.23
N ASP A 838 -2.45 -3.25 -0.82
CA ASP A 838 -3.63 -2.96 -1.62
C ASP A 838 -4.40 -1.79 -1.00
N PHE A 839 -4.80 -0.83 -1.84
CA PHE A 839 -5.55 0.34 -1.41
C PHE A 839 -6.45 0.90 -2.52
N GLU A 840 -7.76 0.85 -2.26
CA GLU A 840 -8.80 1.35 -3.14
C GLU A 840 -9.39 2.66 -2.59
N GLY A 841 -8.95 3.79 -3.14
CA GLY A 841 -9.44 5.11 -2.74
C GLY A 841 -10.11 5.87 -3.89
N ASP A 842 -11.31 6.40 -3.64
CA ASP A 842 -12.12 7.16 -4.60
C ASP A 842 -11.83 8.68 -4.58
N CYS A 843 -10.56 9.05 -4.37
CA CYS A 843 -10.13 10.45 -4.26
C CYS A 843 -8.74 10.63 -4.88
N GLU A 844 -8.25 11.86 -4.90
CA GLU A 844 -6.87 12.18 -5.20
C GLU A 844 -5.96 11.86 -4.00
N TYR A 845 -4.87 11.14 -4.26
CA TYR A 845 -3.86 10.76 -3.28
C TYR A 845 -2.47 11.15 -3.73
N VAL A 846 -1.63 11.55 -2.77
CA VAL A 846 -0.21 11.81 -3.02
C VAL A 846 0.55 10.50 -3.14
N LEU A 847 1.00 10.17 -4.36
CA LEU A 847 1.86 9.00 -4.59
C LEU A 847 3.25 9.23 -4.01
N VAL A 848 3.87 10.34 -4.40
CA VAL A 848 5.22 10.69 -3.96
C VAL A 848 5.42 12.20 -4.02
N GLN A 849 6.12 12.73 -3.02
CA GLN A 849 6.55 14.11 -2.96
C GLN A 849 7.84 14.22 -2.13
N ASN A 850 8.57 15.32 -2.26
CA ASN A 850 9.68 15.66 -1.37
C ASN A 850 9.38 16.86 -0.44
N TYR A 851 8.09 17.14 -0.20
CA TYR A 851 7.58 18.12 0.76
C TYR A 851 7.26 17.44 2.10
N CYS A 852 8.28 16.87 2.75
CA CYS A 852 8.09 15.94 3.88
C CYS A 852 8.49 16.57 5.23
N GLY A 853 7.50 16.82 6.08
CA GLY A 853 7.69 17.38 7.42
C GLY A 853 7.98 18.89 7.47
N GLN A 854 7.83 19.50 8.66
CA GLN A 854 7.90 20.97 8.83
C GLN A 854 9.19 21.66 8.35
N GLN A 855 10.34 20.97 8.36
CA GLN A 855 11.63 21.55 7.97
C GLN A 855 11.88 21.52 6.45
N ALA A 856 11.29 20.57 5.72
CA ALA A 856 11.54 20.36 4.29
C ALA A 856 10.57 21.12 3.36
N VAL A 857 9.51 21.74 3.89
CA VAL A 857 8.50 22.50 3.13
C VAL A 857 9.12 23.57 2.20
N ASN A 858 10.23 24.18 2.61
CA ASN A 858 10.91 25.21 1.82
C ASN A 858 11.94 24.66 0.80
N GLN A 859 12.11 23.33 0.72
CA GLN A 859 13.09 22.65 -0.13
C GLN A 859 12.45 21.65 -1.11
N GLY A 860 11.14 21.42 -1.02
CA GLY A 860 10.43 20.55 -1.94
C GLY A 860 10.48 21.06 -3.39
N THR A 861 10.58 20.13 -4.33
CA THR A 861 10.79 20.38 -5.76
C THR A 861 9.69 19.76 -6.63
N PHE A 862 9.11 18.63 -6.21
CA PHE A 862 8.11 17.91 -6.99
C PHE A 862 7.05 17.21 -6.13
N ARG A 863 5.91 16.93 -6.75
CA ARG A 863 4.81 16.15 -6.19
C ARG A 863 4.06 15.43 -7.31
N VAL A 864 3.75 14.15 -7.11
CA VAL A 864 2.94 13.33 -8.01
C VAL A 864 1.68 12.91 -7.29
N ILE A 865 0.53 13.21 -7.90
CA ILE A 865 -0.81 12.89 -7.40
C ILE A 865 -1.44 11.90 -8.38
N THR A 866 -2.15 10.92 -7.85
CA THR A 866 -2.97 9.99 -8.63
C THR A 866 -4.42 10.06 -8.19
N GLU A 867 -5.31 9.80 -9.14
CA GLU A 867 -6.73 9.60 -8.90
C GLU A 867 -7.19 8.35 -9.65
N ASN A 868 -7.96 7.49 -8.99
CA ASN A 868 -8.57 6.32 -9.61
C ASN A 868 -9.82 6.75 -10.39
N ILE A 869 -9.96 6.34 -11.66
CA ILE A 869 -11.15 6.57 -12.49
C ILE A 869 -11.95 5.26 -12.59
N PRO A 870 -13.11 5.17 -11.89
CA PRO A 870 -13.90 3.95 -11.87
C PRO A 870 -14.72 3.76 -13.16
N CYS A 871 -14.96 2.51 -13.55
CA CYS A 871 -15.87 2.13 -14.64
C CYS A 871 -16.64 0.82 -14.40
N GLY A 872 -16.56 0.28 -13.17
CA GLY A 872 -17.32 -0.88 -12.70
C GLY A 872 -18.51 -0.53 -11.80
N THR A 873 -19.41 -1.49 -11.57
CA THR A 873 -20.48 -1.36 -10.56
C THR A 873 -20.00 -1.66 -9.14
N THR A 874 -18.84 -2.31 -9.01
CA THR A 874 -18.16 -2.62 -7.74
C THR A 874 -17.14 -1.57 -7.32
N GLY A 875 -16.96 -0.48 -8.09
CA GLY A 875 -15.94 0.53 -7.83
C GLY A 875 -14.64 0.37 -8.63
N THR A 876 -14.59 -0.60 -9.55
CA THR A 876 -13.38 -0.98 -10.26
C THR A 876 -12.76 0.12 -11.11
N THR A 877 -11.45 0.31 -10.97
CA THR A 877 -10.63 1.29 -11.67
C THR A 877 -10.16 0.77 -13.04
N CYS A 878 -10.45 1.48 -14.13
CA CYS A 878 -9.89 1.15 -15.47
C CYS A 878 -8.94 2.20 -16.03
N SER A 879 -8.93 3.39 -15.46
CA SER A 879 -7.97 4.42 -15.83
C SER A 879 -7.54 5.18 -14.59
N LYS A 880 -6.39 5.85 -14.67
CA LYS A 880 -5.92 6.77 -13.63
C LYS A 880 -5.67 8.14 -14.24
N SER A 881 -6.00 9.18 -13.48
CA SER A 881 -5.56 10.54 -13.75
C SER A 881 -4.32 10.83 -12.91
N ILE A 882 -3.29 11.40 -13.53
CA ILE A 882 -2.00 11.64 -12.89
C ILE A 882 -1.64 13.10 -13.03
N LYS A 883 -1.34 13.76 -11.91
CA LYS A 883 -0.88 15.16 -11.90
C LYS A 883 0.53 15.24 -11.35
N VAL A 884 1.44 15.79 -12.15
CA VAL A 884 2.85 15.99 -11.80
C VAL A 884 3.11 17.49 -11.65
N PHE A 885 3.39 17.92 -10.43
CA PHE A 885 3.79 19.28 -10.11
C PHE A 885 5.33 19.34 -10.07
N LEU A 886 5.93 20.16 -10.93
CA LEU A 886 7.39 20.33 -10.99
C LEU A 886 7.75 21.80 -11.30
N GLY A 887 8.25 22.51 -10.29
CA GLY A 887 8.57 23.94 -10.40
C GLY A 887 7.33 24.79 -10.73
N ASN A 888 7.36 25.49 -11.86
CA ASN A 888 6.27 26.38 -12.32
C ASN A 888 5.23 25.67 -13.19
N TYR A 889 5.39 24.35 -13.40
CA TYR A 889 4.63 23.57 -14.36
C TYR A 889 3.84 22.48 -13.65
N GLU A 890 2.67 22.21 -14.21
CA GLU A 890 1.80 21.11 -13.89
C GLU A 890 1.56 20.30 -15.16
N LEU A 891 1.72 19.00 -15.06
CA LEU A 891 1.46 18.05 -16.13
C LEU A 891 0.31 17.15 -15.71
N VAL A 892 -0.76 17.15 -16.49
CA VAL A 892 -1.93 16.28 -16.29
C VAL A 892 -1.89 15.18 -17.33
N LEU A 893 -1.93 13.93 -16.90
CA LEU A 893 -2.04 12.74 -17.75
C LEU A 893 -3.39 12.08 -17.48
N SER A 894 -4.27 12.11 -18.47
CA SER A 894 -5.62 11.54 -18.39
C SER A 894 -6.10 11.17 -19.79
N ASP A 895 -7.01 10.19 -19.89
CA ASP A 895 -7.63 9.75 -21.15
C ASP A 895 -6.64 9.46 -22.30
N GLY A 896 -5.45 8.95 -21.96
CA GLY A 896 -4.36 8.67 -22.90
C GLY A 896 -3.62 9.89 -23.47
N HIS A 897 -3.93 11.10 -23.00
CA HIS A 897 -3.35 12.37 -23.43
C HIS A 897 -2.52 13.01 -22.30
N SER A 898 -1.81 14.08 -22.66
CA SER A 898 -1.00 14.87 -21.72
C SER A 898 -1.23 16.36 -21.93
N ASP A 899 -1.61 17.06 -20.86
CA ASP A 899 -1.81 18.51 -20.86
C ASP A 899 -0.76 19.19 -19.98
N VAL A 900 -0.14 20.25 -20.48
CA VAL A 900 0.89 21.02 -19.78
C VAL A 900 0.34 22.38 -19.41
N ILE A 901 0.27 22.66 -18.11
CA ILE A 901 -0.25 23.90 -17.53
C ILE A 901 0.92 24.66 -16.90
N GLN A 902 1.12 25.92 -17.32
CA GLN A 902 2.10 26.82 -16.69
C GLN A 902 1.43 27.61 -15.58
N ARG A 903 1.71 27.24 -14.31
CA ARG A 903 1.08 27.86 -13.13
C ARG A 903 1.61 29.26 -12.83
N THR A 904 2.89 29.50 -13.10
CA THR A 904 3.52 30.82 -12.92
C THR A 904 4.32 31.23 -14.15
N PRO A 905 4.26 32.51 -14.58
CA PRO A 905 4.99 32.98 -15.75
C PRO A 905 6.51 32.84 -15.60
N GLY A 906 7.16 32.25 -16.61
CA GLY A 906 8.62 32.12 -16.71
C GLY A 906 9.19 30.76 -16.27
N GLY A 907 10.46 30.52 -16.59
CA GLY A 907 11.17 29.24 -16.35
C GLY A 907 11.20 28.32 -17.58
N LYS A 908 12.25 27.48 -17.71
CA LYS A 908 12.31 26.45 -18.75
C LYS A 908 11.52 25.22 -18.29
N MET A 909 10.85 24.56 -19.24
CA MET A 909 10.12 23.31 -18.99
C MET A 909 11.09 22.24 -18.43
N PRO A 910 10.85 21.71 -17.22
CA PRO A 910 11.79 20.83 -16.53
C PRO A 910 11.62 19.34 -16.87
N PHE A 911 10.87 19.00 -17.92
CA PHE A 911 10.60 17.62 -18.33
C PHE A 911 10.39 17.49 -19.84
N GLN A 912 10.54 16.26 -20.32
CA GLN A 912 10.23 15.83 -21.69
C GLN A 912 9.19 14.71 -21.65
N ILE A 913 8.18 14.81 -22.51
CA ILE A 913 7.13 13.79 -22.65
C ILE A 913 7.41 13.00 -23.93
N ARG A 914 7.35 11.67 -23.85
CA ARG A 914 7.63 10.77 -24.98
C ARG A 914 6.63 9.63 -25.00
N SER A 915 6.15 9.25 -26.18
CA SER A 915 5.38 8.01 -26.34
C SER A 915 6.35 6.87 -26.67
N MET A 916 6.38 5.83 -25.84
CA MET A 916 7.27 4.67 -25.98
C MET A 916 6.45 3.39 -25.94
N GLY A 917 6.20 2.79 -27.11
CA GLY A 917 5.31 1.64 -27.21
C GLY A 917 3.89 2.02 -26.78
N ILE A 918 3.33 1.30 -25.81
CA ILE A 918 2.02 1.62 -25.23
C ILE A 918 2.09 2.66 -24.10
N TYR A 919 3.29 3.07 -23.67
CA TYR A 919 3.49 3.95 -22.53
C TYR A 919 3.66 5.42 -22.93
N LEU A 920 3.26 6.31 -22.03
CA LEU A 920 3.68 7.70 -21.99
C LEU A 920 4.76 7.83 -20.90
N VAL A 921 5.92 8.36 -21.28
CA VAL A 921 7.09 8.49 -20.41
C VAL A 921 7.40 9.97 -20.21
N VAL A 922 7.44 10.39 -18.95
CA VAL A 922 7.82 11.73 -18.51
C VAL A 922 9.20 11.65 -17.89
N ASP A 923 10.19 12.18 -18.60
CA ASP A 923 11.59 12.23 -18.18
C ASP A 923 11.92 13.63 -17.66
N THR A 924 12.24 13.75 -16.36
CA THR A 924 12.43 15.04 -15.70
C THR A 924 13.89 15.34 -15.43
N THR A 925 14.28 16.62 -15.45
CA THR A 925 15.67 17.03 -15.18
C THR A 925 16.10 16.84 -13.72
N VAL A 926 15.16 16.59 -12.81
CA VAL A 926 15.44 16.39 -11.38
C VAL A 926 15.79 14.95 -11.03
N GLY A 927 15.68 14.00 -11.97
CA GLY A 927 15.94 12.58 -11.73
C GLY A 927 14.71 11.78 -11.31
N LEU A 928 13.51 12.26 -11.67
CA LEU A 928 12.25 11.51 -11.63
C LEU A 928 11.87 11.06 -13.04
N ILE A 929 11.49 9.80 -13.20
CA ILE A 929 10.94 9.26 -14.46
C ILE A 929 9.58 8.66 -14.14
N LEU A 930 8.53 9.11 -14.84
CA LEU A 930 7.19 8.53 -14.72
C LEU A 930 6.83 7.80 -16.01
N MET A 931 6.40 6.55 -15.90
CA MET A 931 5.94 5.73 -17.02
C MET A 931 4.49 5.34 -16.74
N TRP A 932 3.58 5.70 -17.65
CA TRP A 932 2.16 5.40 -17.56
C TRP A 932 1.71 4.61 -18.78
N ASP A 933 1.00 3.50 -18.59
CA ASP A 933 0.49 2.63 -19.65
C ASP A 933 -0.75 3.19 -20.38
N LYS A 934 -1.12 4.45 -20.11
CA LYS A 934 -2.34 5.12 -20.58
C LYS A 934 -3.63 4.55 -20.01
N LYS A 935 -3.53 3.68 -18.99
CA LYS A 935 -4.62 2.99 -18.30
C LYS A 935 -4.41 3.09 -16.80
N THR A 936 -4.12 1.98 -16.11
CA THR A 936 -4.01 1.92 -14.66
C THR A 936 -2.59 1.76 -14.13
N SER A 937 -1.61 1.42 -14.97
CA SER A 937 -0.25 1.15 -14.50
C SER A 937 0.63 2.40 -14.51
N ILE A 938 1.15 2.77 -13.35
CA ILE A 938 2.08 3.88 -13.12
C ILE A 938 3.36 3.29 -12.54
N PHE A 939 4.49 3.60 -13.15
CA PHE A 939 5.82 3.26 -12.63
C PHE A 939 6.63 4.54 -12.47
N ILE A 940 7.06 4.82 -11.25
CA ILE A 940 7.87 6.01 -10.92
C ILE A 940 9.27 5.54 -10.55
N LYS A 941 10.28 6.00 -11.29
CA LYS A 941 11.70 5.77 -10.95
C LYS A 941 12.32 7.02 -10.36
N LEU A 942 13.09 6.85 -9.29
CA LEU A 942 13.77 7.95 -8.61
C LEU A 942 15.27 7.73 -8.49
N SER A 943 16.00 8.83 -8.67
CA SER A 943 17.43 8.92 -8.40
C SER A 943 17.75 8.67 -6.92
N PRO A 944 18.85 7.94 -6.60
CA PRO A 944 19.39 7.78 -5.24
C PRO A 944 19.58 9.09 -4.46
N SER A 945 19.68 10.23 -5.15
CA SER A 945 19.76 11.54 -4.52
C SER A 945 18.54 11.89 -3.65
N PHE A 946 17.41 11.19 -3.84
CA PHE A 946 16.18 11.36 -3.06
C PHE A 946 16.00 10.33 -1.94
N GLN A 947 16.99 9.46 -1.70
CA GLN A 947 16.91 8.44 -0.65
C GLN A 947 16.66 9.10 0.72
N GLY A 948 15.60 8.66 1.41
CA GLY A 948 15.14 9.19 2.71
C GLY A 948 14.60 10.62 2.69
N GLN A 949 14.34 11.20 1.52
CA GLN A 949 13.89 12.60 1.37
C GLN A 949 12.47 12.74 0.78
N ILE A 950 11.80 11.61 0.55
CA ILE A 950 10.46 11.56 -0.03
C ILE A 950 9.44 10.97 0.94
N CYS A 951 8.16 11.13 0.62
CA CYS A 951 7.04 10.60 1.37
C CYS A 951 5.80 10.53 0.46
N GLY A 952 4.86 9.67 0.80
CA GLY A 952 3.61 9.45 0.07
C GLY A 952 3.21 7.98 0.13
N LEU A 953 2.26 7.57 -0.73
CA LEU A 953 1.88 6.16 -0.86
C LEU A 953 3.04 5.26 -1.34
N CYS A 954 4.04 5.82 -2.02
CA CYS A 954 5.25 5.11 -2.46
C CYS A 954 6.31 4.91 -1.36
N GLY A 955 6.02 5.24 -0.10
CA GLY A 955 6.98 5.10 1.00
C GLY A 955 7.92 6.29 1.14
N ASN A 956 9.07 6.09 1.79
CA ASN A 956 10.07 7.14 2.06
C ASN A 956 11.45 6.88 1.40
N TYR A 957 11.61 5.74 0.72
CA TYR A 957 12.79 5.38 -0.07
C TYR A 957 14.07 5.41 0.77
N ASP A 958 14.11 4.73 1.91
CA ASP A 958 15.29 4.64 2.77
C ASP A 958 15.90 3.23 2.86
N GLY A 959 15.29 2.26 2.19
CA GLY A 959 15.63 0.83 2.21
C GLY A 959 14.80 0.01 3.21
N ASN A 960 14.04 0.64 4.10
CA ASN A 960 13.31 0.00 5.19
C ASN A 960 11.79 -0.03 4.95
N GLY A 961 11.29 -1.12 4.35
CA GLY A 961 9.86 -1.32 4.15
C GLY A 961 9.00 -1.26 5.43
N ASN A 962 9.56 -1.46 6.64
CA ASN A 962 8.76 -1.42 7.87
C ASN A 962 8.26 -0.02 8.22
N ASN A 963 8.93 1.03 7.75
CA ASN A 963 8.53 2.40 8.01
C ASN A 963 7.78 3.06 6.84
N ASP A 964 7.62 2.38 5.71
CA ASP A 964 6.94 2.91 4.51
C ASP A 964 5.51 3.38 4.77
N PHE A 965 4.83 2.76 5.74
CA PHE A 965 3.51 3.19 6.20
C PHE A 965 3.60 4.37 7.17
N THR A 966 4.40 5.37 6.79
CA THR A 966 4.48 6.65 7.48
C THR A 966 3.35 7.55 7.00
N THR A 967 2.46 7.92 7.91
CA THR A 967 1.38 8.86 7.64
C THR A 967 1.90 10.25 7.31
N ARG A 968 1.05 11.10 6.74
CA ARG A 968 1.37 12.54 6.53
C ARG A 968 1.79 13.25 7.83
N SER A 969 1.23 12.82 8.97
CA SER A 969 1.58 13.30 10.32
C SER A 969 2.88 12.70 10.87
N GLN A 970 3.70 12.02 10.06
CA GLN A 970 5.00 11.44 10.45
C GLN A 970 4.91 10.29 11.46
N SER A 971 3.79 9.55 11.47
CA SER A 971 3.67 8.33 12.26
C SER A 971 3.77 7.08 11.41
N VAL A 972 4.65 6.13 11.76
CA VAL A 972 4.60 4.77 11.22
C VAL A 972 3.43 4.02 11.84
N VAL A 973 2.52 3.50 11.01
CA VAL A 973 1.33 2.74 11.43
C VAL A 973 1.33 1.35 10.78
N GLY A 974 0.65 0.38 11.42
CA GLY A 974 0.50 -0.98 10.85
C GLY A 974 -0.71 -1.11 9.91
N ASN A 975 -1.68 -0.21 10.02
CA ASN A 975 -2.93 -0.26 9.28
C ASN A 975 -2.81 0.50 7.93
N VAL A 976 -3.02 -0.21 6.83
CA VAL A 976 -2.95 0.34 5.46
C VAL A 976 -3.97 1.46 5.24
N LEU A 977 -5.19 1.32 5.75
CA LEU A 977 -6.24 2.33 5.59
C LEU A 977 -5.91 3.61 6.36
N GLU A 978 -5.37 3.51 7.58
CA GLU A 978 -4.90 4.68 8.33
C GLU A 978 -3.77 5.40 7.58
N PHE A 979 -2.79 4.65 7.10
CA PHE A 979 -1.68 5.15 6.29
C PHE A 979 -2.19 5.87 5.03
N ALA A 980 -2.92 5.17 4.17
CA ALA A 980 -3.28 5.68 2.86
C ALA A 980 -4.33 6.79 2.92
N ASN A 981 -5.30 6.73 3.85
CA ASN A 981 -6.25 7.84 4.05
C ASN A 981 -5.58 9.12 4.56
N SER A 982 -4.43 9.03 5.23
CA SER A 982 -3.66 10.22 5.64
C SER A 982 -3.06 10.98 4.44
N TRP A 983 -2.92 10.31 3.28
CA TRP A 983 -2.34 10.86 2.07
C TRP A 983 -3.36 11.46 1.08
N LYS A 984 -4.64 11.52 1.46
CA LYS A 984 -5.67 12.26 0.70
C LYS A 984 -5.24 13.71 0.47
N VAL A 985 -5.54 14.22 -0.72
CA VAL A 985 -5.31 15.63 -1.06
C VAL A 985 -6.37 16.52 -0.39
N SER A 986 -7.61 16.05 -0.34
CA SER A 986 -8.73 16.77 0.24
C SER A 986 -9.23 16.13 1.54
N SER A 987 -9.37 16.92 2.60
CA SER A 987 -10.03 16.49 3.85
C SER A 987 -11.55 16.32 3.69
N SER A 988 -12.13 16.92 2.65
CA SER A 988 -13.52 16.69 2.25
C SER A 988 -13.67 15.44 1.37
N CYS A 989 -12.67 14.59 1.22
CA CYS A 989 -12.89 13.24 0.69
C CYS A 989 -13.26 12.27 1.81
N PRO A 990 -14.21 11.34 1.58
CA PRO A 990 -14.50 10.27 2.53
C PRO A 990 -13.23 9.42 2.79
N ASN A 991 -13.18 8.73 3.94
CA ASN A 991 -12.15 7.70 4.13
C ASN A 991 -12.52 6.49 3.27
N ALA A 992 -11.52 5.94 2.57
CA ALA A 992 -11.63 4.62 1.98
C ALA A 992 -11.87 3.58 3.07
N ASN A 993 -12.81 2.67 2.81
CA ASN A 993 -13.15 1.56 3.68
C ASN A 993 -12.69 0.25 3.03
N ARG A 994 -12.58 -0.80 3.84
CA ARG A 994 -12.21 -2.13 3.33
C ARG A 994 -13.28 -2.61 2.35
N THR A 995 -12.91 -2.75 1.08
CA THR A 995 -13.76 -3.35 0.06
C THR A 995 -13.88 -4.86 0.30
N GLN A 996 -15.06 -5.39 0.04
CA GLN A 996 -15.30 -6.82 0.10
C GLN A 996 -14.52 -7.48 -1.05
N ASP A 997 -13.80 -8.58 -0.77
CA ASP A 997 -13.06 -9.34 -1.77
C ASP A 997 -13.89 -9.47 -3.08
N PRO A 998 -13.40 -8.95 -4.22
CA PRO A 998 -14.14 -8.94 -5.47
C PRO A 998 -14.56 -10.34 -5.93
N CYS A 999 -13.75 -11.37 -5.69
CA CYS A 999 -14.09 -12.74 -6.04
C CYS A 999 -15.16 -13.32 -5.11
N THR A 1000 -15.28 -12.82 -3.87
CA THR A 1000 -16.38 -13.16 -2.96
C THR A 1000 -17.67 -12.42 -3.34
N ALA A 1001 -17.57 -11.17 -3.79
CA ALA A 1001 -18.72 -10.41 -4.30
C ALA A 1001 -19.23 -10.98 -5.65
N ASN A 1002 -18.31 -11.43 -6.51
CA ASN A 1002 -18.60 -11.99 -7.84
C ASN A 1002 -18.13 -13.46 -7.96
N PRO A 1003 -18.70 -14.41 -7.20
CA PRO A 1003 -18.21 -15.79 -7.14
C PRO A 1003 -18.30 -16.54 -8.48
N TYR A 1004 -19.20 -16.13 -9.38
CA TYR A 1004 -19.33 -16.69 -10.71
C TYR A 1004 -18.14 -16.36 -11.63
N ARG A 1005 -17.31 -15.36 -11.29
CA ARG A 1005 -16.12 -14.94 -12.06
C ARG A 1005 -14.84 -15.64 -11.62
N LYS A 1006 -14.74 -16.08 -10.35
CA LYS A 1006 -13.52 -16.65 -9.74
C LYS A 1006 -12.86 -17.73 -10.60
N ALA A 1007 -13.63 -18.69 -11.11
CA ALA A 1007 -13.10 -19.80 -11.91
C ALA A 1007 -12.52 -19.34 -13.27
N TRP A 1008 -13.09 -18.32 -13.90
CA TRP A 1008 -12.55 -17.75 -15.13
C TRP A 1008 -11.27 -16.97 -14.85
N ALA A 1009 -11.28 -16.14 -13.80
CA ALA A 1009 -10.13 -15.33 -13.36
C ALA A 1009 -8.91 -16.21 -13.07
N GLN A 1010 -9.04 -17.22 -12.20
CA GLN A 1010 -7.97 -18.16 -11.86
C GLN A 1010 -7.38 -18.84 -13.10
N LYS A 1011 -8.26 -19.27 -14.02
CA LYS A 1011 -7.82 -19.93 -15.26
C LYS A 1011 -7.01 -19.00 -16.16
N GLN A 1012 -7.47 -17.77 -16.41
CA GLN A 1012 -6.75 -16.84 -17.28
C GLN A 1012 -5.44 -16.39 -16.64
N CYS A 1013 -5.47 -16.03 -15.35
CA CYS A 1013 -4.30 -15.55 -14.61
C CYS A 1013 -3.20 -16.60 -14.43
N SER A 1014 -3.53 -17.90 -14.54
CA SER A 1014 -2.54 -18.99 -14.49
C SER A 1014 -1.44 -18.88 -15.55
N ILE A 1015 -1.59 -18.03 -16.58
CA ILE A 1015 -0.50 -17.72 -17.51
C ILE A 1015 0.76 -17.22 -16.77
N ILE A 1016 0.61 -16.44 -15.69
CA ILE A 1016 1.71 -15.87 -14.89
C ILE A 1016 2.57 -16.97 -14.27
N THR A 1017 1.96 -18.06 -13.82
CA THR A 1017 2.64 -19.21 -13.22
C THR A 1017 2.97 -20.33 -14.22
N SER A 1018 2.67 -20.12 -15.52
CA SER A 1018 2.89 -21.11 -16.58
C SER A 1018 4.31 -21.07 -17.18
N GLU A 1019 4.61 -22.07 -18.02
CA GLU A 1019 5.85 -22.16 -18.81
C GLU A 1019 6.14 -20.92 -19.69
N VAL A 1020 5.12 -20.11 -20.03
CA VAL A 1020 5.31 -18.85 -20.79
C VAL A 1020 6.27 -17.91 -20.06
N PHE A 1021 6.18 -17.87 -18.72
CA PHE A 1021 6.98 -17.01 -17.86
C PHE A 1021 8.10 -17.76 -17.11
N ALA A 1022 8.36 -19.02 -17.44
CA ALA A 1022 9.36 -19.86 -16.74
C ALA A 1022 10.75 -19.21 -16.60
N LYS A 1023 11.17 -18.39 -17.57
CA LYS A 1023 12.45 -17.67 -17.52
C LYS A 1023 12.50 -16.59 -16.43
N CYS A 1024 11.35 -16.03 -16.05
CA CYS A 1024 11.22 -14.97 -15.06
C CYS A 1024 10.96 -15.51 -13.64
N HIS A 1025 10.41 -16.71 -13.52
CA HIS A 1025 10.05 -17.34 -12.24
C HIS A 1025 11.20 -17.51 -11.25
N SER A 1026 12.46 -17.49 -11.68
CA SER A 1026 13.63 -17.56 -10.78
C SER A 1026 14.07 -16.19 -10.24
N GLN A 1027 13.44 -15.12 -10.72
CA GLN A 1027 13.92 -13.74 -10.63
C GLN A 1027 12.87 -12.82 -10.02
N VAL A 1028 11.60 -13.04 -10.36
CA VAL A 1028 10.45 -12.32 -9.83
C VAL A 1028 9.41 -13.32 -9.34
N GLU A 1029 9.04 -13.22 -8.07
CA GLU A 1029 8.00 -14.04 -7.43
C GLU A 1029 6.63 -13.81 -8.11
N PRO A 1030 6.04 -14.83 -8.77
CA PRO A 1030 4.80 -14.68 -9.55
C PRO A 1030 3.52 -14.69 -8.71
N ASN A 1031 3.52 -15.31 -7.52
CA ASN A 1031 2.28 -15.58 -6.76
C ASN A 1031 1.48 -14.32 -6.43
N GLU A 1032 2.17 -13.23 -6.06
CA GLU A 1032 1.51 -11.97 -5.72
C GLU A 1032 0.88 -11.30 -6.95
N TYR A 1033 1.53 -11.36 -8.11
CA TYR A 1033 0.95 -10.86 -9.36
C TYR A 1033 -0.19 -11.74 -9.86
N TYR A 1034 -0.12 -13.06 -9.63
CA TYR A 1034 -1.22 -13.97 -9.92
C TYR A 1034 -2.46 -13.63 -9.09
N GLN A 1035 -2.30 -13.40 -7.79
CA GLN A 1035 -3.42 -13.04 -6.91
C GLN A 1035 -4.03 -11.70 -7.31
N ALA A 1036 -3.20 -10.66 -7.51
CA ALA A 1036 -3.64 -9.37 -8.03
C ALA A 1036 -4.43 -9.49 -9.33
N CYS A 1037 -3.94 -10.30 -10.28
CA CYS A 1037 -4.64 -10.60 -11.53
C CYS A 1037 -6.01 -11.22 -11.30
N VAL A 1038 -6.13 -12.16 -10.35
CA VAL A 1038 -7.39 -12.83 -10.03
C VAL A 1038 -8.38 -11.85 -9.43
N ASP A 1039 -7.92 -11.01 -8.50
CA ASP A 1039 -8.74 -10.00 -7.83
C ASP A 1039 -9.25 -8.96 -8.85
N ASP A 1040 -8.36 -8.39 -9.67
CA ASP A 1040 -8.68 -7.49 -10.78
C ASP A 1040 -9.69 -8.10 -11.76
N ALA A 1041 -9.48 -9.36 -12.17
CA ALA A 1041 -10.34 -10.05 -13.12
C ALA A 1041 -11.73 -10.39 -12.54
N CYS A 1042 -11.83 -10.59 -11.23
CA CYS A 1042 -13.10 -10.75 -10.51
C CYS A 1042 -13.83 -9.42 -10.33
N ALA A 1043 -13.09 -8.31 -10.16
CA ALA A 1043 -13.65 -6.98 -9.95
C ALA A 1043 -14.31 -6.42 -11.22
N CYS A 1044 -13.72 -6.63 -12.40
CA CYS A 1044 -14.19 -6.04 -13.65
C CYS A 1044 -15.50 -6.68 -14.18
N ASP A 1045 -16.66 -6.22 -13.70
CA ASP A 1045 -17.98 -6.84 -13.91
C ASP A 1045 -18.88 -6.19 -14.99
N THR A 1046 -18.57 -4.97 -15.44
CA THR A 1046 -19.39 -4.17 -16.39
C THR A 1046 -18.92 -4.22 -17.85
N GLY A 1047 -17.92 -5.03 -18.18
CA GLY A 1047 -17.29 -5.14 -19.49
C GLY A 1047 -15.87 -4.57 -19.51
N GLY A 1048 -15.00 -5.11 -20.37
CA GLY A 1048 -13.56 -4.81 -20.34
C GLY A 1048 -12.76 -5.82 -19.51
N ASP A 1049 -13.32 -6.98 -19.18
CA ASP A 1049 -12.71 -8.04 -18.36
C ASP A 1049 -11.32 -8.49 -18.87
N CYS A 1050 -11.15 -8.47 -20.19
CA CYS A 1050 -9.86 -8.75 -20.82
C CYS A 1050 -8.84 -7.66 -20.47
N GLU A 1051 -9.24 -6.40 -20.36
CA GLU A 1051 -8.35 -5.28 -20.07
C GLU A 1051 -7.71 -5.40 -18.69
N CYS A 1052 -8.50 -5.68 -17.64
CA CYS A 1052 -7.99 -5.83 -16.27
C CYS A 1052 -7.02 -7.01 -16.17
N PHE A 1053 -7.40 -8.16 -16.74
CA PHE A 1053 -6.53 -9.31 -16.89
C PHE A 1053 -5.22 -8.97 -17.64
N CYS A 1054 -5.31 -8.27 -18.78
CA CYS A 1054 -4.14 -7.93 -19.58
C CYS A 1054 -3.20 -6.96 -18.87
N THR A 1055 -3.74 -6.02 -18.10
CA THR A 1055 -2.93 -5.03 -17.38
C THR A 1055 -2.15 -5.68 -16.23
N ALA A 1056 -2.78 -6.58 -15.46
CA ALA A 1056 -2.09 -7.33 -14.41
C ALA A 1056 -0.98 -8.24 -14.96
N VAL A 1057 -1.23 -8.96 -16.06
CA VAL A 1057 -0.20 -9.79 -16.73
C VAL A 1057 0.92 -8.93 -17.32
N ALA A 1058 0.58 -7.76 -17.89
CA ALA A 1058 1.56 -6.81 -18.41
C ALA A 1058 2.45 -6.23 -17.30
N ALA A 1059 1.92 -5.99 -16.09
CA ALA A 1059 2.71 -5.55 -14.94
C ALA A 1059 3.77 -6.59 -14.55
N TYR A 1060 3.44 -7.88 -14.54
CA TYR A 1060 4.42 -8.94 -14.31
C TYR A 1060 5.46 -9.02 -15.43
N ALA A 1061 5.02 -8.97 -16.69
CA ALA A 1061 5.93 -8.92 -17.84
C ALA A 1061 6.89 -7.72 -17.79
N GLN A 1062 6.41 -6.57 -17.32
CA GLN A 1062 7.24 -5.39 -17.14
C GLN A 1062 8.27 -5.60 -16.02
N ALA A 1063 7.88 -6.16 -14.87
CA ALA A 1063 8.81 -6.50 -13.80
C ALA A 1063 9.93 -7.45 -14.28
N CYS A 1064 9.60 -8.45 -15.10
CA CYS A 1064 10.59 -9.32 -15.74
C CYS A 1064 11.53 -8.55 -16.69
N ASN A 1065 10.98 -7.62 -17.47
CA ASN A 1065 11.72 -6.82 -18.44
C ASN A 1065 12.70 -5.84 -17.76
N GLU A 1066 12.40 -5.37 -16.54
CA GLU A 1066 13.35 -4.57 -15.75
C GLU A 1066 14.64 -5.34 -15.40
N LEU A 1067 14.53 -6.67 -15.29
CA LEU A 1067 15.64 -7.61 -15.05
C LEU A 1067 16.26 -8.18 -16.34
N ASP A 1068 16.09 -7.52 -17.50
CA ASP A 1068 16.56 -7.98 -18.82
C ASP A 1068 15.90 -9.26 -19.34
N ILE A 1069 14.75 -9.66 -18.79
CA ILE A 1069 14.05 -10.87 -19.19
C ILE A 1069 12.85 -10.49 -20.06
N CYS A 1070 13.09 -10.45 -21.37
CA CYS A 1070 12.05 -10.18 -22.34
C CYS A 1070 11.14 -11.41 -22.57
N ILE A 1071 9.87 -11.29 -22.18
CA ILE A 1071 8.85 -12.34 -22.36
C ILE A 1071 7.86 -11.92 -23.45
N SER A 1072 7.73 -12.73 -24.50
CA SER A 1072 6.69 -12.56 -25.52
C SER A 1072 5.45 -13.39 -25.17
N TRP A 1073 4.53 -12.80 -24.42
CA TRP A 1073 3.38 -13.51 -23.84
C TRP A 1073 2.06 -13.32 -24.59
N ARG A 1074 1.91 -12.21 -25.35
CA ARG A 1074 0.68 -11.92 -26.10
C ARG A 1074 0.49 -12.87 -27.29
N THR A 1075 -0.76 -13.26 -27.53
CA THR A 1075 -1.16 -14.10 -28.66
C THR A 1075 -2.44 -13.55 -29.30
N PRO A 1076 -2.84 -13.97 -30.52
CA PRO A 1076 -4.11 -13.55 -31.10
C PRO A 1076 -5.34 -13.85 -30.22
N SER A 1077 -5.25 -14.84 -29.32
CA SER A 1077 -6.31 -15.21 -28.37
C SER A 1077 -6.14 -14.64 -26.97
N ILE A 1078 -4.95 -14.14 -26.61
CA ILE A 1078 -4.62 -13.64 -25.26
C ILE A 1078 -4.03 -12.25 -25.42
N CYS A 1079 -4.78 -11.23 -25.02
CA CYS A 1079 -4.36 -9.84 -25.00
C CYS A 1079 -3.72 -9.33 -26.31
N PRO A 1080 -4.38 -9.50 -27.47
CA PRO A 1080 -3.79 -9.12 -28.76
C PRO A 1080 -3.51 -7.61 -28.85
N LEU A 1081 -2.40 -7.25 -29.49
CA LEU A 1081 -2.03 -5.88 -29.87
C LEU A 1081 -2.03 -5.76 -31.40
N PHE A 1082 -2.82 -4.84 -31.93
CA PHE A 1082 -3.01 -4.64 -33.37
C PHE A 1082 -2.03 -3.61 -33.94
N CYS A 1083 -0.74 -3.93 -33.98
CA CYS A 1083 0.28 -2.99 -34.46
C CYS A 1083 0.24 -2.75 -35.97
N ASP A 1084 -0.37 -3.65 -36.74
CA ASP A 1084 -0.55 -3.52 -38.18
C ASP A 1084 -1.58 -2.45 -38.56
N TYR A 1085 -2.45 -2.04 -37.63
CA TYR A 1085 -3.34 -0.89 -37.77
C TYR A 1085 -2.61 0.39 -38.21
N TYR A 1086 -1.36 0.57 -37.74
CA TYR A 1086 -0.56 1.75 -38.05
C TYR A 1086 0.17 1.68 -39.39
N ASN A 1087 0.08 0.57 -40.11
CA ASN A 1087 0.76 0.42 -41.39
C ASN A 1087 0.00 1.14 -42.52
N PRO A 1088 0.68 1.99 -43.32
CA PRO A 1088 0.14 2.47 -44.58
C PRO A 1088 -0.21 1.31 -45.53
N GLN A 1089 -1.19 1.52 -46.41
CA GLN A 1089 -1.62 0.46 -47.35
C GLN A 1089 -0.45 -0.07 -48.20
N GLY A 1090 -0.12 -1.35 -48.02
CA GLY A 1090 0.96 -2.03 -48.76
C GLY A 1090 2.34 -1.92 -48.12
N GLU A 1091 2.48 -1.25 -46.97
CA GLU A 1091 3.71 -1.14 -46.19
C GLU A 1091 3.63 -1.96 -44.90
N CYS A 1092 4.76 -2.32 -44.31
CA CYS A 1092 4.84 -3.10 -43.07
C CYS A 1092 5.97 -2.55 -42.20
N GLU A 1093 5.77 -1.34 -41.69
CA GLU A 1093 6.76 -0.61 -40.90
C GLU A 1093 6.57 -0.87 -39.40
N TRP A 1094 5.33 -1.04 -38.94
CA TRP A 1094 4.99 -1.19 -37.52
C TRP A 1094 4.95 -2.66 -37.10
N HIS A 1095 5.66 -2.96 -36.01
CA HIS A 1095 5.73 -4.30 -35.44
C HIS A 1095 5.56 -4.27 -33.93
N TYR A 1096 4.90 -5.30 -33.40
CA TYR A 1096 4.88 -5.56 -31.97
C TYR A 1096 6.30 -5.92 -31.49
N LYS A 1097 6.74 -5.26 -30.42
CA LYS A 1097 7.98 -5.54 -29.70
C LYS A 1097 7.63 -5.79 -28.23
N PRO A 1098 7.77 -7.02 -27.72
CA PRO A 1098 7.39 -7.36 -26.34
C PRO A 1098 8.19 -6.61 -25.27
N CYS A 1099 9.42 -6.21 -25.59
CA CYS A 1099 10.33 -5.46 -24.72
C CYS A 1099 10.91 -4.20 -25.40
N GLY A 1100 10.26 -3.74 -26.48
CA GLY A 1100 10.53 -2.46 -27.14
C GLY A 1100 11.98 -2.12 -27.48
N ALA A 1101 12.24 -0.82 -27.51
CA ALA A 1101 13.57 -0.22 -27.63
C ALA A 1101 13.75 0.83 -26.52
N PRO A 1102 14.94 0.87 -25.87
CA PRO A 1102 15.20 1.75 -24.73
C PRO A 1102 15.19 3.25 -25.10
N CYS A 1103 15.57 3.60 -26.32
CA CYS A 1103 15.48 4.96 -26.82
C CYS A 1103 15.38 4.95 -28.35
N MET A 1104 14.37 5.64 -28.90
CA MET A 1104 14.15 5.76 -30.34
C MET A 1104 14.69 7.07 -30.90
N LYS A 1105 15.07 7.05 -32.19
CA LYS A 1105 15.28 8.27 -32.97
C LYS A 1105 13.94 8.79 -33.43
N THR A 1106 13.48 9.84 -32.79
CA THR A 1106 12.23 10.52 -33.14
C THR A 1106 12.51 11.95 -33.55
N CYS A 1107 11.49 12.69 -34.00
CA CYS A 1107 11.66 14.10 -34.27
C CYS A 1107 11.79 14.96 -33.02
N ASN A 1108 11.20 14.54 -31.90
CA ASN A 1108 11.49 15.15 -30.61
C ASN A 1108 12.83 14.68 -30.01
N ASN A 1109 13.40 13.56 -30.48
CA ASN A 1109 14.73 13.09 -30.11
C ASN A 1109 15.59 12.63 -31.31
N PRO A 1110 16.11 13.55 -32.14
CA PRO A 1110 16.86 13.21 -33.34
C PRO A 1110 18.18 12.46 -33.05
N THR A 1111 18.74 12.66 -31.85
CA THR A 1111 19.99 12.02 -31.43
C THR A 1111 19.83 10.54 -31.11
N GLY A 1112 18.60 10.10 -30.77
CA GLY A 1112 18.33 8.77 -30.25
C GLY A 1112 18.96 8.50 -28.88
N LYS A 1113 19.32 9.55 -28.13
CA LYS A 1113 19.85 9.45 -26.77
C LYS A 1113 18.80 9.95 -25.77
N CYS A 1114 18.58 9.17 -24.71
CA CYS A 1114 17.65 9.52 -23.63
C CYS A 1114 18.46 10.10 -22.46
N LEU A 1115 17.81 10.88 -21.59
CA LEU A 1115 18.47 11.54 -20.45
C LEU A 1115 18.95 10.49 -19.43
N HIS A 1116 18.15 9.44 -19.25
CA HIS A 1116 18.47 8.27 -18.46
C HIS A 1116 18.46 6.99 -19.31
N GLU A 1117 19.28 6.00 -18.93
CA GLU A 1117 19.30 4.69 -19.58
C GLU A 1117 18.07 3.89 -19.12
N MET A 1118 17.02 3.85 -19.94
CA MET A 1118 15.80 3.09 -19.68
C MET A 1118 15.87 1.73 -20.37
N ARG A 1119 15.12 0.74 -19.87
CA ARG A 1119 14.86 -0.51 -20.61
C ARG A 1119 13.80 -0.23 -21.69
N GLY A 1120 13.76 -1.05 -22.74
CA GLY A 1120 12.70 -0.91 -23.75
C GLY A 1120 11.34 -1.28 -23.16
N LEU A 1121 10.28 -0.63 -23.61
CA LEU A 1121 8.92 -0.83 -23.09
C LEU A 1121 8.07 -1.62 -24.06
N GLU A 1122 7.08 -2.37 -23.58
CA GLU A 1122 6.20 -3.13 -24.47
C GLU A 1122 5.45 -2.19 -25.44
N GLY A 1123 5.29 -2.60 -26.70
CA GLY A 1123 4.28 -1.99 -27.57
C GLY A 1123 4.55 -2.11 -29.06
N CYS A 1124 3.94 -1.21 -29.82
CA CYS A 1124 4.11 -1.12 -31.27
C CYS A 1124 5.23 -0.13 -31.60
N TYR A 1125 6.19 -0.59 -32.40
CA TYR A 1125 7.36 0.20 -32.78
C TYR A 1125 7.53 0.22 -34.30
N PRO A 1126 7.78 1.39 -34.92
CA PRO A 1126 8.07 1.51 -36.34
C PRO A 1126 9.52 1.11 -36.64
N HIS A 1127 9.71 0.43 -37.76
CA HIS A 1127 11.02 0.12 -38.32
C HIS A 1127 11.37 1.11 -39.44
N CYS A 1128 11.79 2.30 -39.03
CA CYS A 1128 12.10 3.37 -39.98
C CYS A 1128 13.27 3.01 -40.91
N PRO A 1129 13.11 3.15 -42.24
CA PRO A 1129 14.13 2.79 -43.19
C PRO A 1129 15.28 3.80 -43.18
N LYS A 1130 16.48 3.40 -43.63
CA LYS A 1130 17.71 4.23 -43.55
C LYS A 1130 17.59 5.60 -44.24
N ASN A 1131 16.74 5.71 -45.26
CA ASN A 1131 16.48 6.96 -46.00
C ASN A 1131 15.46 7.88 -45.29
N LYS A 1132 14.70 7.37 -44.32
CA LYS A 1132 13.76 8.12 -43.48
C LYS A 1132 13.95 7.72 -42.01
N PRO A 1133 15.12 8.01 -41.40
CA PRO A 1133 15.54 7.38 -40.15
C PRO A 1133 14.91 7.96 -38.89
N TYR A 1134 14.08 9.00 -39.01
CA TYR A 1134 13.43 9.67 -37.88
C TYR A 1134 11.96 9.31 -37.83
N PHE A 1135 11.46 8.92 -36.68
CA PHE A 1135 10.03 8.74 -36.47
C PHE A 1135 9.38 10.06 -36.02
N ASP A 1136 8.42 10.55 -36.79
CA ASP A 1136 7.64 11.73 -36.44
C ASP A 1136 6.43 11.29 -35.58
N GLU A 1137 6.44 11.70 -34.30
CA GLU A 1137 5.47 11.28 -33.30
C GLU A 1137 4.09 11.94 -33.49
N GLU A 1138 4.00 13.09 -34.16
CA GLU A 1138 2.73 13.78 -34.41
C GLU A 1138 2.00 13.17 -35.61
N THR A 1139 2.73 12.90 -36.69
CA THR A 1139 2.16 12.33 -37.92
C THR A 1139 2.12 10.81 -37.91
N MET A 1140 2.79 10.17 -36.94
CA MET A 1140 2.95 8.71 -36.84
C MET A 1140 3.60 8.07 -38.09
N THR A 1141 4.56 8.76 -38.71
CA THR A 1141 5.26 8.30 -39.92
C THR A 1141 6.78 8.45 -39.84
N CYS A 1142 7.53 7.64 -40.59
CA CYS A 1142 8.96 7.81 -40.72
C CYS A 1142 9.30 8.92 -41.74
N VAL A 1143 10.16 9.86 -41.36
CA VAL A 1143 10.57 11.02 -42.15
C VAL A 1143 12.08 11.11 -42.33
N SER A 1144 12.51 11.73 -43.43
CA SER A 1144 13.94 11.93 -43.73
C SER A 1144 14.56 13.10 -42.98
N ASN A 1145 13.75 14.08 -42.62
CA ASN A 1145 14.16 15.24 -41.85
C ASN A 1145 13.00 15.67 -40.96
N CYS A 1146 13.30 16.14 -39.76
CA CYS A 1146 12.28 16.54 -38.81
C CYS A 1146 11.78 17.95 -39.09
N GLY A 1147 10.48 18.16 -38.88
CA GLY A 1147 9.87 19.49 -38.83
C GLY A 1147 10.37 20.29 -37.63
N CYS A 1148 9.92 21.54 -37.53
CA CYS A 1148 10.23 22.42 -36.41
C CYS A 1148 8.99 22.63 -35.54
#